data_AF-A0A7J8EMX9-F1
#
_entry.id   AF-A0A7J8EMX9-F1
#
_cell.length_a   1.000
_cell.length_b   1.000
_cell.length_c   1.000
_cell.angle_alpha   90.00
_cell.angle_beta   90.00
_cell.angle_gamma   90.00
#
_symmetry.space_group_name_H-M   'P 1'
#
loop_
_entity.id
_entity.type
_entity.pdbx_description
1 polymer ?
#
loop_
_entity_poly.entity_id
_entity_poly.type
_entity_poly.pdbx_seq_one_letter_code
_entity_poly.pdbx_strand_id
1 'polypeptide(L)'
;MALGAEQRLGSLVVFTRDDFEDDWRPVASGGFSQVFQVRHKRWRTEYAIKCSPGLLPEATSSAVNCLIEEATTMEKIRFQHIVSIYGVCEQPVGIVMEFMANGSLERMLPTHSLCWQLKFRIIHETSLAMNFLHSIEPPLLHLDLKPGNILLDSNMHVKISDFGLSKWMEQSTRMQYIERSALRGTLSYMPPEMFLESNKAPGPKYDVYSFGIVVWEVLTQKKPYSGLHMMSIIIRVAVGMRPCLRSVSDEWPGEAQQLAELMRRCWDQDPAKRPCFPDIAVETDMLLCLLQSPVMEPESEALARKVSCKPSLRRPQVRQEVSQELTDSDAGDYLKRVLQLSDSESLVPSDEELRVYENKVTPLHFLVAQGSVEQVRLLLAHEVDVDCQTACGYTPLLIAAQDQQPDLCALLLEHGADANLADEDGWTPLHFAAQNGDDRTARLLLDHGACVDAQEHEGWAPFHLAAQNNFENVARLLVSRQANPNLREAEGKTPLHVAAYFGHVSLVKLLTGQGAELDAQQRSLRTPLHLAVERGQVRAVQHLLKSGAAPDLLDQNGYSPLHTAAARGRYLICKMLLRYGASLELVTQQGWTPLHLAAYKGHLEIIRLLAESHADLGAPGGMSWTPLHLAARHAEEEVVAALLQCRADPNAAEQSGWTPLHLAVQRGTFLSVIHLLEHHADVHARNKVGWTPAHLAAMKGNMAILKVLVRAGARLDVEDGEGCTPLKLALRSQKQSIVAFLEGKETSLAIVGGAEPGEQTEV
;
A
#
# COMPACT_ATOMS: atom_id res chain seq x y z
N MET A 1 -6.83 -46.17 -34.60
CA MET A 1 -8.23 -46.27 -34.16
C MET A 1 -8.24 -46.01 -32.67
N ALA A 2 -8.83 -44.96 -32.09
CA ALA A 2 -9.68 -43.89 -32.58
C ALA A 2 -9.20 -42.55 -31.96
N LEU A 3 -9.32 -41.46 -32.72
CA LEU A 3 -9.18 -40.10 -32.21
C LEU A 3 -10.27 -39.90 -31.14
N GLY A 4 -9.88 -39.80 -29.86
CA GLY A 4 -10.79 -39.41 -28.79
C GLY A 4 -11.19 -37.96 -29.00
N ALA A 5 -12.38 -37.74 -29.55
CA ALA A 5 -12.98 -36.42 -29.62
C ALA A 5 -13.17 -35.89 -28.19
N GLU A 6 -12.64 -34.69 -27.90
CA GLU A 6 -13.01 -33.95 -26.70
C GLU A 6 -14.54 -33.85 -26.66
N GLN A 7 -15.19 -34.54 -25.72
CA GLN A 7 -16.61 -34.36 -25.49
C GLN A 7 -16.80 -32.94 -24.97
N ARG A 8 -17.56 -32.13 -25.73
CA ARG A 8 -17.91 -30.76 -25.36
C ARG A 8 -19.39 -30.70 -25.06
N LEU A 9 -19.74 -30.17 -23.89
CA LEU A 9 -21.11 -29.74 -23.60
C LEU A 9 -21.20 -28.25 -23.94
N GLY A 10 -21.55 -27.93 -25.20
CA GLY A 10 -21.48 -26.56 -25.70
C GLY A 10 -20.03 -26.09 -25.90
N SER A 11 -19.61 -25.00 -25.25
CA SER A 11 -18.24 -24.48 -25.27
C SER A 11 -17.32 -25.08 -24.19
N LEU A 12 -17.88 -25.69 -23.15
CA LEU A 12 -17.13 -26.25 -22.03
C LEU A 12 -16.44 -27.56 -22.38
N VAL A 13 -15.21 -27.72 -21.87
CA VAL A 13 -14.47 -28.98 -21.90
C VAL A 13 -15.03 -29.90 -20.80
N VAL A 14 -15.32 -31.14 -21.17
CA VAL A 14 -15.69 -32.18 -20.21
C VAL A 14 -14.45 -33.00 -19.88
N PHE A 15 -14.11 -33.02 -18.59
CA PHE A 15 -13.00 -33.79 -18.04
C PHE A 15 -13.50 -35.06 -17.35
N THR A 16 -12.68 -36.10 -17.40
CA THR A 16 -12.87 -37.37 -16.70
C THR A 16 -11.79 -37.55 -15.63
N ARG A 17 -11.98 -38.49 -14.70
CA ARG A 17 -10.95 -38.82 -13.70
C ARG A 17 -9.60 -39.16 -14.34
N ASP A 18 -9.65 -39.82 -15.50
CA ASP A 18 -8.47 -40.32 -16.20
C ASP A 18 -7.61 -39.20 -16.80
N ASP A 19 -8.17 -38.01 -17.00
CA ASP A 19 -7.44 -36.83 -17.50
C ASP A 19 -6.47 -36.26 -16.45
N PHE A 20 -6.67 -36.59 -15.17
CA PHE A 20 -5.87 -36.09 -14.05
C PHE A 20 -5.00 -37.19 -13.42
N GLU A 21 -3.89 -36.79 -12.81
CA GLU A 21 -3.03 -37.66 -12.00
C GLU A 21 -3.78 -38.20 -10.76
N ASP A 22 -3.37 -39.34 -10.21
CA ASP A 22 -4.08 -40.01 -9.11
C ASP A 22 -4.00 -39.26 -7.77
N ASP A 23 -3.03 -38.34 -7.62
CA ASP A 23 -2.78 -37.55 -6.41
C ASP A 23 -3.71 -36.32 -6.33
N TRP A 24 -4.99 -36.55 -5.98
CA TRP A 24 -5.96 -35.48 -5.73
C TRP A 24 -5.83 -34.97 -4.29
N ARG A 25 -5.28 -33.77 -4.12
CA ARG A 25 -5.02 -33.20 -2.79
C ARG A 25 -6.20 -32.34 -2.32
N PRO A 26 -6.83 -32.61 -1.17
CA PRO A 26 -7.89 -31.76 -0.66
C PRO A 26 -7.31 -30.41 -0.20
N VAL A 27 -7.70 -29.33 -0.87
CA VAL A 27 -7.20 -27.97 -0.56
C VAL A 27 -8.20 -27.14 0.22
N ALA A 28 -9.49 -27.39 0.09
CA ALA A 28 -10.51 -26.74 0.90
C ALA A 28 -11.73 -27.63 1.10
N SER A 29 -12.36 -27.50 2.27
CA SER A 29 -13.65 -28.10 2.59
C SER A 29 -14.57 -27.00 3.13
N GLY A 30 -15.73 -26.85 2.50
CA GLY A 30 -16.83 -25.99 2.96
C GLY A 30 -18.05 -26.83 3.29
N GLY A 31 -19.07 -26.22 3.91
CA GLY A 31 -20.24 -26.94 4.42
C GLY A 31 -21.02 -27.80 3.39
N PHE A 32 -20.81 -27.57 2.09
CA PHE A 32 -21.40 -28.36 0.99
C PHE A 32 -20.50 -28.38 -0.27
N SER A 33 -19.18 -28.33 -0.13
CA SER A 33 -18.25 -28.50 -1.27
C SER A 33 -16.85 -28.89 -0.83
N GLN A 34 -16.22 -29.82 -1.54
CA GLN A 34 -14.82 -30.18 -1.35
C GLN A 34 -14.04 -29.78 -2.60
N VAL A 35 -12.95 -29.04 -2.41
CA VAL A 35 -12.08 -28.57 -3.48
C VAL A 35 -10.79 -29.39 -3.47
N PHE A 36 -10.45 -29.97 -4.60
CA PHE A 36 -9.24 -30.74 -4.81
C PHE A 36 -8.28 -30.01 -5.74
N GLN A 37 -7.00 -29.98 -5.40
CA GLN A 37 -5.92 -29.67 -6.33
C GLN A 37 -5.64 -30.92 -7.16
N VAL A 38 -5.59 -30.76 -8.47
CA VAL A 38 -5.34 -31.83 -9.42
C VAL A 38 -4.36 -31.37 -10.50
N ARG A 39 -3.61 -32.31 -11.07
CA ARG A 39 -2.67 -32.05 -12.17
C ARG A 39 -3.11 -32.80 -13.41
N HIS A 40 -3.26 -32.09 -14.52
CA HIS A 40 -3.68 -32.70 -15.78
C HIS A 40 -2.53 -33.50 -16.41
N LYS A 41 -2.75 -34.77 -16.76
CA LYS A 41 -1.69 -35.68 -17.24
C LYS A 41 -1.00 -35.17 -18.51
N ARG A 42 -1.80 -34.69 -19.48
CA ARG A 42 -1.30 -34.19 -20.78
C ARG A 42 -0.60 -32.83 -20.72
N TRP A 43 -1.24 -31.84 -20.10
CA TRP A 43 -0.74 -30.45 -20.09
C TRP A 43 0.18 -30.12 -18.93
N ARG A 44 0.23 -31.00 -17.91
CA ARG A 44 0.99 -30.79 -16.66
C ARG A 44 0.61 -29.52 -15.89
N THR A 45 -0.50 -28.89 -16.25
CA THR A 45 -1.10 -27.74 -15.58
C THR A 45 -1.88 -28.19 -14.34
N GLU A 46 -1.85 -27.37 -13.29
CA GLU A 46 -2.61 -27.57 -12.07
C GLU A 46 -3.98 -26.89 -12.15
N TYR A 47 -5.00 -27.59 -11.68
CA TYR A 47 -6.39 -27.13 -11.65
C TYR A 47 -6.97 -27.33 -10.24
N ALA A 48 -8.01 -26.55 -9.94
CA ALA A 48 -8.87 -26.80 -8.79
C ALA A 48 -10.17 -27.46 -9.29
N ILE A 49 -10.60 -28.54 -8.64
CA ILE A 49 -11.90 -29.17 -8.90
C ILE A 49 -12.77 -28.99 -7.66
N LYS A 50 -13.85 -28.22 -7.82
CA LYS A 50 -14.86 -28.04 -6.77
C LYS A 50 -15.97 -29.06 -6.93
N CYS A 51 -16.01 -30.04 -6.04
CA CYS A 51 -17.01 -31.09 -5.99
C CYS A 51 -18.13 -30.74 -4.98
N SER A 52 -19.38 -30.96 -5.35
CA SER A 52 -20.54 -30.82 -4.47
C SER A 52 -20.84 -32.16 -3.77
N PRO A 53 -20.84 -32.27 -2.42
CA PRO A 53 -20.95 -33.51 -1.67
C PRO A 53 -22.39 -34.05 -1.59
N GLY A 54 -23.33 -33.45 -2.34
CA GLY A 54 -24.72 -33.90 -2.45
C GLY A 54 -25.00 -34.80 -3.65
N LEU A 55 -24.05 -34.97 -4.59
CA LEU A 55 -24.20 -35.93 -5.68
C LEU A 55 -23.65 -37.29 -5.23
N LEU A 56 -24.48 -38.05 -4.50
CA LEU A 56 -24.36 -39.52 -4.51
C LEU A 56 -24.38 -40.00 -5.97
N PRO A 57 -23.88 -41.22 -6.29
CA PRO A 57 -23.89 -41.77 -7.65
C PRO A 57 -25.28 -41.81 -8.31
N GLU A 58 -26.36 -41.55 -7.56
CA GLU A 58 -27.76 -41.47 -7.99
C GLU A 58 -28.33 -40.03 -7.98
N ALA A 59 -27.50 -39.00 -8.19
CA ALA A 59 -28.00 -37.64 -8.34
C ALA A 59 -28.99 -37.54 -9.50
N THR A 60 -30.15 -36.92 -9.26
CA THR A 60 -31.15 -36.68 -10.32
C THR A 60 -30.52 -35.86 -11.46
N SER A 61 -30.84 -36.20 -12.72
CA SER A 61 -30.36 -35.51 -13.92
C SER A 61 -30.49 -33.97 -13.86
N SER A 62 -31.47 -33.46 -13.09
CA SER A 62 -31.70 -32.04 -12.81
C SER A 62 -30.53 -31.32 -12.11
N ALA A 63 -29.91 -31.93 -11.08
CA ALA A 63 -28.85 -31.29 -10.31
C ALA A 63 -27.53 -31.18 -11.10
N VAL A 64 -27.23 -32.21 -11.89
CA VAL A 64 -26.09 -32.23 -12.83
C VAL A 64 -26.29 -31.20 -13.94
N ASN A 65 -27.49 -31.13 -14.52
CA ASN A 65 -27.82 -30.15 -15.55
C ASN A 65 -27.72 -28.70 -15.03
N CYS A 66 -28.12 -28.44 -13.77
CA CYS A 66 -28.00 -27.12 -13.16
C CYS A 66 -26.53 -26.68 -12.98
N LEU A 67 -25.66 -27.59 -12.52
CA LEU A 67 -24.21 -27.33 -12.40
C LEU A 67 -23.55 -27.05 -13.76
N ILE A 68 -24.00 -27.76 -14.79
CA ILE A 68 -23.52 -27.58 -16.16
C ILE A 68 -23.98 -26.24 -16.73
N GLU A 69 -25.26 -25.87 -16.60
CA GLU A 69 -25.79 -24.57 -17.04
C GLU A 69 -25.06 -23.40 -16.35
N GLU A 70 -24.76 -23.58 -15.08
CA GLU A 70 -24.01 -22.63 -14.28
C GLU A 70 -22.56 -22.48 -14.75
N ALA A 71 -21.83 -23.60 -14.89
CA ALA A 71 -20.48 -23.59 -15.43
C ALA A 71 -20.45 -22.93 -16.83
N THR A 72 -21.49 -23.15 -17.65
CA THR A 72 -21.59 -22.59 -19.01
C THR A 72 -21.82 -21.09 -18.98
N THR A 73 -22.56 -20.59 -17.98
CA THR A 73 -22.80 -19.16 -17.77
C THR A 73 -21.53 -18.48 -17.30
N MET A 74 -20.84 -19.11 -16.34
CA MET A 74 -19.61 -18.58 -15.76
C MET A 74 -18.41 -18.62 -16.72
N GLU A 75 -18.33 -19.59 -17.63
CA GLU A 75 -17.26 -19.66 -18.66
C GLU A 75 -17.19 -18.39 -19.52
N LYS A 76 -18.35 -17.77 -19.77
CA LYS A 76 -18.49 -16.54 -20.57
C LYS A 76 -18.00 -15.31 -19.82
N ILE A 77 -17.84 -15.39 -18.50
CA ILE A 77 -17.45 -14.30 -17.63
C ILE A 77 -15.92 -14.36 -17.45
N ARG A 78 -15.19 -13.69 -18.35
CA ARG A 78 -13.72 -13.61 -18.32
C ARG A 78 -13.26 -12.22 -17.93
N PHE A 79 -12.69 -12.10 -16.74
CA PHE A 79 -12.06 -10.88 -16.25
C PHE A 79 -10.87 -11.25 -15.37
N GLN A 80 -9.81 -10.44 -15.38
CA GLN A 80 -8.54 -10.78 -14.72
C GLN A 80 -8.69 -11.06 -13.21
N HIS A 81 -9.67 -10.42 -12.56
CA HIS A 81 -9.95 -10.59 -11.12
C HIS A 81 -11.14 -11.51 -10.83
N ILE A 82 -11.50 -12.37 -11.79
CA ILE A 82 -12.53 -13.40 -11.65
C ILE A 82 -11.88 -14.76 -11.88
N VAL A 83 -12.18 -15.74 -11.03
CA VAL A 83 -11.62 -17.09 -11.18
C VAL A 83 -12.12 -17.71 -12.49
N SER A 84 -11.19 -18.15 -13.33
CA SER A 84 -11.51 -18.73 -14.62
C SER A 84 -12.04 -20.16 -14.47
N ILE A 85 -13.09 -20.47 -15.23
CA ILE A 85 -13.66 -21.83 -15.33
C ILE A 85 -13.24 -22.43 -16.65
N TYR A 86 -12.65 -23.63 -16.58
CA TYR A 86 -12.12 -24.34 -17.74
C TYR A 86 -13.06 -25.45 -18.23
N GLY A 87 -13.92 -25.97 -17.36
CA GLY A 87 -14.77 -27.10 -17.71
C GLY A 87 -15.51 -27.71 -16.53
N VAL A 88 -16.07 -28.87 -16.78
CA VAL A 88 -16.73 -29.72 -15.77
C VAL A 88 -16.06 -31.09 -15.74
N CYS A 89 -15.95 -31.68 -14.57
CA CYS A 89 -15.48 -33.05 -14.36
C CYS A 89 -16.69 -33.95 -14.12
N GLU A 90 -16.78 -35.11 -14.80
CA GLU A 90 -17.91 -36.03 -14.65
C GLU A 90 -17.79 -36.96 -13.43
N GLN A 91 -16.58 -37.40 -13.09
CA GLN A 91 -16.34 -38.38 -12.03
C GLN A 91 -15.09 -38.03 -11.21
N PRO A 92 -15.23 -37.41 -10.02
CA PRO A 92 -16.46 -36.90 -9.40
C PRO A 92 -17.06 -35.69 -10.12
N VAL A 93 -18.37 -35.50 -10.01
CA VAL A 93 -19.06 -34.31 -10.59
C VAL A 93 -18.54 -33.04 -9.92
N GLY A 94 -17.95 -32.15 -10.70
CA GLY A 94 -17.39 -30.90 -10.18
C GLY A 94 -17.06 -29.88 -11.26
N ILE A 95 -16.84 -28.64 -10.86
CA ILE A 95 -16.40 -27.56 -11.75
C ILE A 95 -14.88 -27.52 -11.73
N VAL A 96 -14.26 -27.55 -12.91
CA VAL A 96 -12.82 -27.41 -13.11
C VAL A 96 -12.48 -25.94 -13.30
N MET A 97 -11.69 -25.40 -12.40
CA MET A 97 -11.37 -23.99 -12.33
C MET A 97 -9.87 -23.76 -12.13
N GLU A 98 -9.46 -22.51 -12.28
CA GLU A 98 -8.10 -22.07 -12.01
C GLU A 98 -7.65 -22.39 -10.58
N PHE A 99 -6.45 -22.94 -10.47
CA PHE A 99 -5.85 -23.22 -9.17
C PHE A 99 -5.20 -21.95 -8.58
N MET A 100 -5.63 -21.58 -7.39
CA MET A 100 -5.17 -20.38 -6.69
C MET A 100 -4.13 -20.78 -5.63
N ALA A 101 -2.84 -20.64 -5.96
CA ALA A 101 -1.73 -21.18 -5.18
C ALA A 101 -1.67 -20.68 -3.73
N ASN A 102 -2.06 -19.43 -3.48
CA ASN A 102 -2.04 -18.81 -2.14
C ASN A 102 -3.37 -18.98 -1.38
N GLY A 103 -4.36 -19.65 -1.98
CA GLY A 103 -5.63 -19.97 -1.34
C GLY A 103 -6.53 -18.74 -1.11
N SER A 104 -7.38 -18.80 -0.08
CA SER A 104 -8.33 -17.74 0.25
C SER A 104 -7.75 -16.74 1.24
N LEU A 105 -8.24 -15.49 1.15
CA LEU A 105 -7.89 -14.41 2.05
C LEU A 105 -8.24 -14.73 3.51
N GLU A 106 -9.30 -15.52 3.76
CA GLU A 106 -9.67 -15.99 5.11
C GLU A 106 -8.55 -16.78 5.81
N ARG A 107 -7.74 -17.55 5.08
CA ARG A 107 -6.60 -18.28 5.65
C ARG A 107 -5.38 -17.39 5.87
N MET A 108 -5.22 -16.39 5.02
CA MET A 108 -4.07 -15.50 5.04
C MET A 108 -4.14 -14.44 6.13
N LEU A 109 -5.31 -13.82 6.34
CA LEU A 109 -5.46 -12.70 7.26
C LEU A 109 -5.03 -12.98 8.71
N PRO A 110 -5.29 -14.17 9.30
CA PRO A 110 -4.85 -14.49 10.66
C PRO A 110 -3.39 -14.91 10.78
N THR A 111 -2.77 -15.36 9.69
CA THR A 111 -1.46 -16.05 9.70
C THR A 111 -0.31 -15.15 9.24
N HIS A 112 -0.59 -14.17 8.37
CA HIS A 112 0.43 -13.30 7.78
C HIS A 112 0.15 -11.85 8.12
N SER A 113 1.16 -11.09 8.55
CA SER A 113 1.03 -9.62 8.65
C SER A 113 1.10 -9.01 7.25
N LEU A 114 0.01 -8.38 6.78
CA LEU A 114 -0.04 -7.82 5.42
C LEU A 114 0.48 -6.38 5.44
N CYS A 115 1.41 -6.06 4.54
CA CYS A 115 1.84 -4.68 4.34
C CYS A 115 0.68 -3.83 3.78
N TRP A 116 0.73 -2.52 4.04
CA TRP A 116 -0.32 -1.59 3.60
C TRP A 116 -0.55 -1.58 2.08
N GLN A 117 0.51 -1.74 1.29
CA GLN A 117 0.43 -1.87 -0.17
C GLN A 117 -0.41 -3.07 -0.59
N LEU A 118 -0.15 -4.23 0.00
CA LEU A 118 -0.91 -5.44 -0.30
C LEU A 118 -2.37 -5.33 0.17
N LYS A 119 -2.62 -4.73 1.34
CA LYS A 119 -3.98 -4.45 1.83
C LYS A 119 -4.77 -3.59 0.84
N PHE A 120 -4.18 -2.49 0.38
CA PHE A 120 -4.83 -1.58 -0.57
C PHE A 120 -5.04 -2.23 -1.93
N ARG A 121 -4.05 -2.99 -2.41
CA ARG A 121 -4.15 -3.73 -3.67
C ARG A 121 -5.29 -4.74 -3.62
N ILE A 122 -5.37 -5.54 -2.56
CA ILE A 122 -6.46 -6.51 -2.37
C ILE A 122 -7.82 -5.81 -2.40
N ILE A 123 -7.96 -4.69 -1.69
CA ILE A 123 -9.20 -3.91 -1.63
C ILE A 123 -9.56 -3.34 -3.02
N HIS A 124 -8.59 -2.77 -3.72
CA HIS A 124 -8.77 -2.20 -5.04
C HIS A 124 -9.15 -3.27 -6.08
N GLU A 125 -8.40 -4.37 -6.16
CA GLU A 125 -8.66 -5.46 -7.11
C GLU A 125 -9.99 -6.17 -6.83
N THR A 126 -10.37 -6.33 -5.55
CA THR A 126 -11.71 -6.78 -5.16
C THR A 126 -12.78 -5.82 -5.68
N SER A 127 -12.57 -4.51 -5.59
CA SER A 127 -13.51 -3.52 -6.10
C SER A 127 -13.64 -3.55 -7.63
N LEU A 128 -12.55 -3.78 -8.36
CA LEU A 128 -12.54 -3.95 -9.82
C LEU A 128 -13.36 -5.17 -10.24
N ALA A 129 -13.17 -6.31 -9.55
CA ALA A 129 -13.93 -7.52 -9.81
C ALA A 129 -15.44 -7.30 -9.61
N MET A 130 -15.82 -6.70 -8.48
CA MET A 130 -17.22 -6.41 -8.20
C MET A 130 -17.82 -5.37 -9.15
N ASN A 131 -17.04 -4.35 -9.55
CA ASN A 131 -17.44 -3.39 -10.57
C ASN A 131 -17.76 -4.09 -11.89
N PHE A 132 -16.89 -5.02 -12.31
CA PHE A 132 -17.11 -5.82 -13.51
C PHE A 132 -18.39 -6.65 -13.41
N LEU A 133 -18.60 -7.39 -12.31
CA LEU A 133 -19.82 -8.20 -12.11
C LEU A 133 -21.10 -7.35 -12.18
N HIS A 134 -21.09 -6.14 -11.59
CA HIS A 134 -22.23 -5.23 -11.60
C HIS A 134 -22.42 -4.47 -12.92
N SER A 135 -21.42 -4.47 -13.80
CA SER A 135 -21.51 -3.88 -15.14
C SER A 135 -22.15 -4.80 -16.18
N ILE A 136 -22.28 -6.09 -15.88
CA ILE A 136 -22.99 -7.06 -16.73
C ILE A 136 -24.48 -6.70 -16.73
N GLU A 137 -25.17 -6.83 -17.86
CA GLU A 137 -26.61 -6.58 -17.95
C GLU A 137 -27.38 -7.91 -18.12
N PRO A 138 -28.28 -8.28 -17.18
CA PRO A 138 -28.53 -7.65 -15.87
C PRO A 138 -27.36 -7.85 -14.87
N PRO A 139 -27.22 -6.98 -13.85
CA PRO A 139 -26.09 -7.00 -12.92
C PRO A 139 -25.99 -8.33 -12.18
N LEU A 140 -24.81 -8.94 -12.23
CA LEU A 140 -24.54 -10.20 -11.55
C LEU A 140 -24.16 -9.91 -10.10
N LEU A 141 -25.05 -10.27 -9.17
CA LEU A 141 -24.84 -10.06 -7.73
C LEU A 141 -24.04 -11.24 -7.12
N HIS A 142 -23.11 -10.94 -6.21
CA HIS A 142 -22.36 -11.98 -5.52
C HIS A 142 -23.12 -12.54 -4.31
N LEU A 143 -23.72 -11.68 -3.49
CA LEU A 143 -24.54 -11.96 -2.29
C LEU A 143 -23.86 -12.69 -1.12
N ASP A 144 -22.68 -13.25 -1.32
CA ASP A 144 -21.86 -13.97 -0.32
C ASP A 144 -20.40 -13.47 -0.35
N LEU A 145 -20.17 -12.19 -0.63
CA LEU A 145 -18.80 -11.64 -0.67
C LEU A 145 -18.17 -11.64 0.73
N LYS A 146 -17.07 -12.38 0.90
CA LYS A 146 -16.33 -12.55 2.16
C LYS A 146 -14.88 -12.96 1.87
N PRO A 147 -13.93 -12.85 2.83
CA PRO A 147 -12.54 -13.26 2.62
C PRO A 147 -12.36 -14.72 2.18
N GLY A 148 -13.30 -15.61 2.52
CA GLY A 148 -13.28 -17.00 2.04
C GLY A 148 -13.49 -17.16 0.53
N ASN A 149 -14.13 -16.19 -0.12
CA ASN A 149 -14.46 -16.18 -1.56
C ASN A 149 -13.54 -15.24 -2.37
N ILE A 150 -12.55 -14.64 -1.70
CA ILE A 150 -11.52 -13.79 -2.31
C ILE A 150 -10.24 -14.63 -2.33
N LEU A 151 -9.86 -15.12 -3.51
CA LEU A 151 -8.71 -16.01 -3.70
C LEU A 151 -7.50 -15.24 -4.21
N LEU A 152 -6.31 -15.74 -3.93
CA LEU A 152 -5.03 -15.11 -4.27
C LEU A 152 -4.20 -16.03 -5.17
N ASP A 153 -3.74 -15.49 -6.30
CA ASP A 153 -2.85 -16.22 -7.21
C ASP A 153 -1.40 -16.23 -6.70
N SER A 154 -0.47 -16.84 -7.46
CA SER A 154 0.95 -16.90 -7.08
C SER A 154 1.61 -15.54 -6.88
N ASN A 155 1.07 -14.49 -7.51
CA ASN A 155 1.58 -13.12 -7.49
C ASN A 155 0.80 -12.23 -6.52
N MET A 156 -0.06 -12.81 -5.69
CA MET A 156 -0.90 -12.12 -4.70
C MET A 156 -1.97 -11.22 -5.33
N HIS A 157 -2.37 -11.48 -6.57
CA HIS A 157 -3.52 -10.82 -7.19
C HIS A 157 -4.83 -11.49 -6.79
N VAL A 158 -5.86 -10.65 -6.61
CA VAL A 158 -7.20 -11.09 -6.23
C VAL A 158 -7.93 -11.68 -7.41
N LYS A 159 -8.57 -12.84 -7.18
CA LYS A 159 -9.64 -13.38 -8.01
C LYS A 159 -10.85 -13.75 -7.17
N ILE A 160 -12.02 -13.23 -7.52
CA ILE A 160 -13.28 -13.54 -6.85
C ILE A 160 -13.81 -14.87 -7.34
N SER A 161 -14.22 -15.72 -6.41
CA SER A 161 -14.85 -17.02 -6.65
C SER A 161 -16.26 -17.05 -6.05
N ASP A 162 -17.04 -18.10 -6.34
CA ASP A 162 -18.33 -18.37 -5.70
C ASP A 162 -19.41 -17.28 -5.85
N PHE A 163 -19.23 -16.36 -6.81
CA PHE A 163 -20.29 -15.49 -7.30
C PHE A 163 -21.23 -16.31 -8.21
N GLY A 164 -22.53 -16.08 -8.20
CA GLY A 164 -23.49 -16.82 -9.04
C GLY A 164 -23.93 -18.21 -8.54
N LEU A 165 -23.08 -18.93 -7.79
CA LEU A 165 -23.41 -20.20 -7.08
C LEU A 165 -24.40 -20.03 -5.93
N SER A 166 -24.49 -18.82 -5.42
CA SER A 166 -25.45 -18.36 -4.44
C SER A 166 -26.78 -17.96 -5.11
N LYS A 167 -27.32 -18.77 -6.04
CA LYS A 167 -28.69 -18.57 -6.52
C LYS A 167 -29.60 -18.45 -5.29
N TRP A 168 -30.05 -17.24 -5.02
CA TRP A 168 -31.39 -17.01 -4.54
C TRP A 168 -32.30 -17.58 -5.63
N MET A 169 -32.44 -18.91 -5.65
CA MET A 169 -33.37 -19.55 -6.56
C MET A 169 -34.73 -18.92 -6.25
N GLU A 170 -35.52 -18.59 -7.26
CA GLU A 170 -36.88 -18.08 -7.07
C GLU A 170 -37.76 -18.99 -6.18
N GLN A 171 -37.28 -20.20 -5.90
CA GLN A 171 -37.87 -21.20 -4.99
C GLN A 171 -37.32 -21.18 -3.55
N SER A 172 -36.19 -20.51 -3.29
CA SER A 172 -35.60 -20.43 -1.94
C SER A 172 -36.15 -19.21 -1.20
N THR A 173 -36.80 -19.43 -0.07
CA THR A 173 -37.27 -18.32 0.77
C THR A 173 -36.08 -17.64 1.45
N ARG A 174 -36.23 -16.35 1.77
CA ARG A 174 -35.26 -15.57 2.56
C ARG A 174 -34.74 -16.30 3.79
N MET A 175 -35.63 -17.00 4.50
CA MET A 175 -35.31 -17.81 5.67
C MET A 175 -34.27 -18.88 5.32
N GLN A 176 -34.46 -19.61 4.22
CA GLN A 176 -33.54 -20.67 3.80
C GLN A 176 -32.15 -20.14 3.42
N TYR A 177 -32.06 -18.95 2.83
CA TYR A 177 -30.77 -18.31 2.55
C TYR A 177 -30.02 -17.93 3.84
N ILE A 178 -30.74 -17.33 4.79
CA ILE A 178 -30.20 -16.95 6.10
C ILE A 178 -29.75 -18.20 6.86
N GLU A 179 -30.57 -19.27 6.91
CA GLU A 179 -30.22 -20.53 7.57
C GLU A 179 -28.96 -21.17 6.97
N ARG A 180 -28.88 -21.26 5.64
CA ARG A 180 -27.70 -21.79 4.95
C ARG A 180 -26.45 -20.97 5.24
N SER A 181 -26.59 -19.66 5.30
CA SER A 181 -25.47 -18.75 5.58
C SER A 181 -25.06 -18.74 7.04
N ALA A 182 -26.02 -18.93 7.96
CA ALA A 182 -25.79 -19.09 9.38
C ALA A 182 -24.99 -20.35 9.68
N LEU A 183 -25.36 -21.47 9.06
CA LEU A 183 -24.63 -22.75 9.14
C LEU A 183 -23.19 -22.65 8.61
N ARG A 184 -22.93 -21.70 7.70
CA ARG A 184 -21.60 -21.43 7.12
C ARG A 184 -20.83 -20.30 7.82
N GLY A 185 -21.44 -19.64 8.80
CA GLY A 185 -20.81 -18.51 9.51
C GLY A 185 -20.69 -17.20 8.72
N THR A 186 -21.31 -17.04 7.54
CA THR A 186 -21.20 -15.80 6.73
C THR A 186 -22.05 -14.63 7.26
N LEU A 187 -22.89 -14.83 8.27
CA LEU A 187 -23.84 -13.81 8.74
C LEU A 187 -23.18 -12.47 9.14
N SER A 188 -21.88 -12.47 9.49
CA SER A 188 -21.12 -11.26 9.79
C SER A 188 -21.01 -10.25 8.63
N TYR A 189 -21.18 -10.68 7.38
CA TYR A 189 -21.04 -9.84 6.18
C TYR A 189 -22.39 -9.45 5.58
N MET A 190 -23.48 -9.85 6.22
CA MET A 190 -24.83 -9.69 5.69
C MET A 190 -25.40 -8.29 6.00
N PRO A 191 -25.93 -7.57 4.98
CA PRO A 191 -26.56 -6.28 5.19
C PRO A 191 -27.85 -6.34 6.04
N PRO A 192 -28.19 -5.27 6.78
CA PRO A 192 -29.34 -5.23 7.68
C PRO A 192 -30.70 -5.40 7.00
N GLU A 193 -30.87 -4.83 5.81
CA GLU A 193 -32.08 -4.98 5.02
C GLU A 193 -32.39 -6.46 4.68
N MET A 194 -31.37 -7.33 4.68
CA MET A 194 -31.54 -8.76 4.44
C MET A 194 -32.20 -9.50 5.59
N PHE A 195 -32.32 -8.92 6.78
CA PHE A 195 -33.17 -9.47 7.87
C PHE A 195 -34.29 -8.52 8.34
N LEU A 196 -34.29 -7.25 7.94
CA LEU A 196 -35.33 -6.27 8.29
C LEU A 196 -36.47 -6.12 7.25
N GLU A 197 -36.22 -6.16 5.94
CA GLU A 197 -37.25 -5.87 4.91
C GLU A 197 -37.83 -7.14 4.26
N SER A 198 -39.14 -7.38 4.25
CA SER A 198 -39.71 -8.69 3.85
C SER A 198 -39.87 -8.94 2.34
N ASN A 199 -39.97 -7.90 1.49
CA ASN A 199 -40.52 -8.06 0.14
C ASN A 199 -39.66 -7.50 -1.02
N LYS A 200 -38.46 -6.95 -0.78
CA LYS A 200 -37.60 -6.43 -1.85
C LYS A 200 -36.54 -7.47 -2.26
N ALA A 201 -36.34 -7.63 -3.56
CA ALA A 201 -35.24 -8.44 -4.10
C ALA A 201 -33.88 -7.80 -3.76
N PRO A 202 -32.82 -8.60 -3.55
CA PRO A 202 -31.49 -8.07 -3.28
C PRO A 202 -30.97 -7.29 -4.49
N GLY A 203 -30.22 -6.22 -4.23
CA GLY A 203 -29.64 -5.37 -5.26
C GLY A 203 -28.13 -5.17 -5.07
N PRO A 204 -27.47 -4.43 -5.98
CA PRO A 204 -26.02 -4.17 -5.95
C PRO A 204 -25.50 -3.66 -4.60
N LYS A 205 -26.33 -2.93 -3.84
CA LYS A 205 -25.95 -2.35 -2.53
C LYS A 205 -25.72 -3.39 -1.43
N TYR A 206 -26.15 -4.63 -1.64
CA TYR A 206 -25.89 -5.74 -0.71
C TYR A 206 -24.41 -6.11 -0.75
N ASP A 207 -23.86 -6.26 -1.96
CA ASP A 207 -22.43 -6.55 -2.15
C ASP A 207 -21.55 -5.40 -1.68
N VAL A 208 -22.00 -4.14 -1.83
CA VAL A 208 -21.28 -2.96 -1.32
C VAL A 208 -21.17 -3.00 0.21
N TYR A 209 -22.22 -3.44 0.91
CA TYR A 209 -22.17 -3.62 2.36
C TYR A 209 -21.17 -4.70 2.76
N SER A 210 -21.25 -5.87 2.13
CA SER A 210 -20.33 -6.98 2.38
C SER A 210 -18.88 -6.58 2.10
N PHE A 211 -18.65 -5.83 1.01
CA PHE A 211 -17.36 -5.23 0.69
C PHE A 211 -16.85 -4.31 1.81
N GLY A 212 -17.71 -3.47 2.41
CA GLY A 212 -17.33 -2.64 3.56
C GLY A 212 -16.84 -3.46 4.76
N ILE A 213 -17.47 -4.60 5.05
CA ILE A 213 -17.02 -5.51 6.12
C ILE A 213 -15.70 -6.21 5.75
N VAL A 214 -15.54 -6.63 4.49
CA VAL A 214 -14.27 -7.19 3.98
C VAL A 214 -13.13 -6.17 4.13
N VAL A 215 -13.37 -4.92 3.74
CA VAL A 215 -12.38 -3.84 3.89
C VAL A 215 -11.98 -3.68 5.36
N TRP A 216 -12.95 -3.68 6.28
CA TRP A 216 -12.65 -3.61 7.72
C TRP A 216 -11.72 -4.74 8.18
N GLU A 217 -11.99 -5.96 7.74
CA GLU A 217 -11.20 -7.13 8.11
C GLU A 217 -9.82 -7.16 7.46
N VAL A 218 -9.68 -6.70 6.21
CA VAL A 218 -8.36 -6.52 5.58
C VAL A 218 -7.53 -5.46 6.30
N LEU A 219 -8.14 -4.33 6.66
CA LEU A 219 -7.49 -3.25 7.39
C LEU A 219 -7.00 -3.70 8.77
N THR A 220 -7.89 -4.35 9.52
CA THR A 220 -7.65 -4.70 10.93
C THR A 220 -7.01 -6.07 11.14
N GLN A 221 -7.06 -6.96 10.13
CA GLN A 221 -6.69 -8.37 10.22
C GLN A 221 -7.35 -9.10 11.41
N LYS A 222 -8.56 -8.66 11.76
CA LYS A 222 -9.39 -9.22 12.84
C LYS A 222 -10.68 -9.76 12.24
N LYS A 223 -11.19 -10.85 12.83
CA LYS A 223 -12.48 -11.41 12.44
C LYS A 223 -13.63 -10.51 12.92
N PRO A 224 -14.58 -10.13 12.05
CA PRO A 224 -15.68 -9.25 12.42
C PRO A 224 -16.57 -9.94 13.47
N TYR A 225 -16.97 -9.16 14.48
CA TYR A 225 -17.85 -9.60 15.57
C TYR A 225 -17.33 -10.82 16.38
N SER A 226 -16.01 -10.99 16.46
CA SER A 226 -15.38 -12.08 17.22
C SER A 226 -15.93 -12.20 18.65
N GLY A 227 -16.26 -13.43 19.07
CA GLY A 227 -16.78 -13.74 20.40
C GLY A 227 -18.28 -13.48 20.61
N LEU A 228 -19.04 -13.06 19.59
CA LEU A 228 -20.48 -12.83 19.69
C LEU A 228 -21.29 -13.98 19.11
N HIS A 229 -22.39 -14.33 19.78
CA HIS A 229 -23.37 -15.26 19.23
C HIS A 229 -24.15 -14.65 18.07
N MET A 230 -24.61 -15.53 17.17
CA MET A 230 -25.21 -15.13 15.90
C MET A 230 -26.41 -14.17 16.03
N MET A 231 -27.31 -14.45 16.97
CA MET A 231 -28.45 -13.57 17.24
C MET A 231 -28.02 -12.19 17.76
N SER A 232 -26.93 -12.13 18.53
CA SER A 232 -26.36 -10.86 18.98
C SER A 232 -25.80 -10.05 17.83
N ILE A 233 -25.20 -10.69 16.82
CA ILE A 233 -24.72 -10.02 15.61
C ILE A 233 -25.91 -9.42 14.85
N ILE A 234 -26.95 -10.21 14.58
CA ILE A 234 -28.15 -9.76 13.86
C ILE A 234 -28.77 -8.55 14.58
N ILE A 235 -28.98 -8.63 15.89
CA ILE A 235 -29.57 -7.53 16.68
C ILE A 235 -28.68 -6.28 16.60
N ARG A 236 -27.36 -6.41 16.77
CA ARG A 236 -26.41 -5.29 16.71
C ARG A 236 -26.40 -4.63 15.33
N VAL A 237 -26.33 -5.42 14.26
CA VAL A 237 -26.33 -4.89 12.89
C VAL A 237 -27.68 -4.23 12.55
N ALA A 238 -28.80 -4.82 13.02
CA ALA A 238 -30.14 -4.25 12.86
C ALA A 238 -30.26 -2.84 13.44
N VAL A 239 -29.67 -2.60 14.62
CA VAL A 239 -29.68 -1.28 15.30
C VAL A 239 -28.57 -0.34 14.82
N GLY A 240 -27.82 -0.70 13.76
CA GLY A 240 -26.80 0.16 13.17
C GLY A 240 -25.40 0.03 13.77
N MET A 241 -25.15 -0.94 14.65
CA MET A 241 -23.80 -1.17 15.17
C MET A 241 -22.92 -1.89 14.13
N ARG A 242 -21.65 -1.47 14.07
CA ARG A 242 -20.60 -2.00 13.18
C ARG A 242 -19.38 -2.44 14.00
N PRO A 243 -18.45 -3.24 13.43
CA PRO A 243 -17.20 -3.61 14.09
C PRO A 243 -16.38 -2.39 14.54
N CYS A 244 -15.75 -2.48 15.71
CA CYS A 244 -15.04 -1.34 16.33
C CYS A 244 -13.70 -1.03 15.65
N LEU A 245 -13.40 0.25 15.45
CA LEU A 245 -12.14 0.75 14.87
C LEU A 245 -11.13 1.32 15.90
N ARG A 246 -11.56 1.55 17.15
CA ARG A 246 -10.81 2.38 18.14
C ARG A 246 -9.49 1.81 18.66
N SER A 247 -9.13 0.56 18.32
CA SER A 247 -7.95 -0.12 18.87
C SER A 247 -6.71 -0.11 17.97
N VAL A 248 -6.76 0.53 16.79
CA VAL A 248 -5.71 0.42 15.75
C VAL A 248 -5.31 1.79 15.17
N SER A 249 -5.74 2.89 15.79
CA SER A 249 -5.65 4.27 15.26
C SER A 249 -4.23 4.79 15.04
N ASP A 250 -3.28 4.42 15.88
CA ASP A 250 -2.03 5.18 16.01
C ASP A 250 -0.93 4.77 15.00
N GLU A 251 -1.16 3.72 14.21
CA GLU A 251 -0.21 3.17 13.21
C GLU A 251 -0.72 3.25 11.76
N TRP A 252 -1.85 3.92 11.52
CA TRP A 252 -2.47 3.98 10.20
C TRP A 252 -1.87 5.11 9.34
N PRO A 253 -1.41 4.83 8.11
CA PRO A 253 -1.08 5.86 7.14
C PRO A 253 -2.28 6.79 6.90
N GLY A 254 -2.05 8.05 6.53
CA GLY A 254 -3.13 9.01 6.28
C GLY A 254 -4.13 8.52 5.23
N GLU A 255 -3.64 7.80 4.22
CA GLU A 255 -4.43 7.14 3.17
C GLU A 255 -5.34 6.04 3.75
N ALA A 256 -4.94 5.35 4.82
CA ALA A 256 -5.75 4.31 5.46
C ALA A 256 -6.96 4.91 6.19
N GLN A 257 -6.87 6.16 6.65
CA GLN A 257 -8.02 6.88 7.21
C GLN A 257 -9.07 7.19 6.13
N GLN A 258 -8.62 7.55 4.93
CA GLN A 258 -9.50 7.76 3.77
C GLN A 258 -10.16 6.44 3.32
N LEU A 259 -9.40 5.33 3.31
CA LEU A 259 -9.95 4.01 3.02
C LEU A 259 -10.96 3.55 4.09
N ALA A 260 -10.72 3.91 5.36
CA ALA A 260 -11.67 3.66 6.45
C ALA A 260 -12.94 4.53 6.35
N GLU A 261 -12.86 5.72 5.77
CA GLU A 261 -14.04 6.54 5.46
C GLU A 261 -14.85 5.96 4.30
N LEU A 262 -14.19 5.50 3.24
CA LEU A 262 -14.83 4.74 2.16
C LEU A 262 -15.53 3.49 2.70
N MET A 263 -14.84 2.71 3.53
CA MET A 263 -15.41 1.57 4.25
C MET A 263 -16.66 1.95 5.04
N ARG A 264 -16.62 3.09 5.76
CA ARG A 264 -17.78 3.60 6.53
C ARG A 264 -18.98 3.93 5.65
N ARG A 265 -18.75 4.49 4.47
CA ARG A 265 -19.83 4.74 3.49
C ARG A 265 -20.34 3.44 2.86
N CYS A 266 -19.49 2.44 2.65
CA CYS A 266 -19.88 1.16 2.06
C CYS A 266 -20.87 0.36 2.94
N TRP A 267 -20.73 0.39 4.26
CA TRP A 267 -21.61 -0.35 5.18
C TRP A 267 -22.68 0.52 5.88
N ASP A 268 -23.03 1.67 5.29
CA ASP A 268 -24.05 2.59 5.83
C ASP A 268 -25.38 1.86 6.06
N GLN A 269 -26.12 2.26 7.09
CA GLN A 269 -27.41 1.68 7.44
C GLN A 269 -28.44 1.89 6.32
N ASP A 270 -28.38 3.02 5.63
CA ASP A 270 -29.23 3.33 4.48
C ASP A 270 -28.55 2.85 3.18
N PRO A 271 -29.12 1.85 2.46
CA PRO A 271 -28.56 1.36 1.21
C PRO A 271 -28.41 2.44 0.12
N ALA A 272 -29.22 3.52 0.17
CA ALA A 272 -29.16 4.60 -0.81
C ALA A 272 -27.92 5.50 -0.65
N LYS A 273 -27.32 5.54 0.54
CA LYS A 273 -26.09 6.32 0.83
C LYS A 273 -24.81 5.60 0.44
N ARG A 274 -24.86 4.27 0.31
CA ARG A 274 -23.70 3.46 -0.07
C ARG A 274 -23.25 3.84 -1.49
N PRO A 275 -21.94 3.97 -1.77
CA PRO A 275 -21.44 4.26 -3.12
C PRO A 275 -21.72 3.11 -4.11
N CYS A 276 -21.53 3.31 -5.40
CA CYS A 276 -21.53 2.23 -6.39
C CYS A 276 -20.10 1.77 -6.68
N PHE A 277 -19.92 0.53 -7.15
CA PHE A 277 -18.59 -0.01 -7.43
C PHE A 277 -17.76 0.80 -8.45
N PRO A 278 -18.32 1.50 -9.46
CA PRO A 278 -17.54 2.44 -10.27
C PRO A 278 -16.87 3.54 -9.43
N ASP A 279 -17.60 4.17 -8.51
CA ASP A 279 -17.04 5.20 -7.61
C ASP A 279 -16.01 4.59 -6.65
N ILE A 280 -16.27 3.39 -6.11
CA ILE A 280 -15.37 2.66 -5.19
C ILE A 280 -14.08 2.28 -5.92
N ALA A 281 -14.15 1.78 -7.15
CA ALA A 281 -13.00 1.36 -7.93
C ALA A 281 -12.06 2.53 -8.22
N VAL A 282 -12.62 3.68 -8.62
CA VAL A 282 -11.85 4.92 -8.84
C VAL A 282 -11.21 5.40 -7.54
N GLU A 283 -11.96 5.42 -6.44
CA GLU A 283 -11.43 5.91 -5.16
C GLU A 283 -10.34 4.99 -4.60
N THR A 284 -10.51 3.67 -4.69
CA THR A 284 -9.49 2.70 -4.24
C THR A 284 -8.26 2.67 -5.14
N ASP A 285 -8.40 2.90 -6.45
CA ASP A 285 -7.26 3.04 -7.37
C ASP A 285 -6.42 4.25 -6.98
N MET A 286 -7.08 5.40 -6.77
CA MET A 286 -6.41 6.62 -6.32
C MET A 286 -5.69 6.41 -4.99
N LEU A 287 -6.35 5.78 -4.00
CA LEU A 287 -5.75 5.47 -2.71
C LEU A 287 -4.56 4.51 -2.83
N LEU A 288 -4.63 3.52 -3.73
CA LEU A 288 -3.54 2.59 -4.02
C LEU A 288 -2.37 3.33 -4.69
N CYS A 289 -2.63 4.19 -5.67
CA CYS A 289 -1.61 5.01 -6.33
C CYS A 289 -0.93 5.97 -5.36
N LEU A 290 -1.63 6.50 -4.37
CA LEU A 290 -1.03 7.32 -3.31
C LEU A 290 -0.09 6.54 -2.40
N LEU A 291 -0.37 5.26 -2.19
CA LEU A 291 0.46 4.35 -1.39
C LEU A 291 1.64 3.79 -2.22
N GLN A 292 1.50 3.75 -3.55
CA GLN A 292 2.56 3.42 -4.53
C GLN A 292 3.45 4.62 -4.87
N SER A 293 2.93 5.85 -4.75
CA SER A 293 3.75 7.06 -4.61
C SER A 293 4.53 6.90 -3.29
N PRO A 294 5.86 7.04 -3.26
CA PRO A 294 6.63 6.75 -2.05
C PRO A 294 6.29 7.81 -1.00
N VAL A 295 5.31 7.48 -0.14
CA VAL A 295 4.88 8.22 1.05
C VAL A 295 4.73 7.30 2.25
N MET A 296 5.52 6.24 2.27
CA MET A 296 6.23 5.67 3.42
C MET A 296 6.80 4.34 2.96
N GLU A 297 8.06 4.35 2.55
CA GLU A 297 8.78 3.13 2.18
C GLU A 297 9.18 2.35 3.45
N PRO A 298 9.05 1.00 3.46
CA PRO A 298 9.79 0.11 4.36
C PRO A 298 11.30 0.34 4.33
N GLU A 299 11.86 0.95 3.29
CA GLU A 299 13.25 1.41 3.23
C GLU A 299 13.57 2.49 4.28
N SER A 300 12.58 3.31 4.65
CA SER A 300 12.67 4.24 5.78
C SER A 300 12.88 3.48 7.08
N GLU A 301 12.33 2.28 7.17
CA GLU A 301 12.43 1.39 8.32
C GLU A 301 13.68 0.53 8.24
N ALA A 302 14.22 0.15 7.06
CA ALA A 302 15.54 -0.49 6.96
C ALA A 302 16.68 0.50 7.32
N LEU A 303 16.63 1.71 6.76
CA LEU A 303 17.54 2.80 7.07
C LEU A 303 17.38 3.29 8.51
N ALA A 304 16.14 3.35 9.04
CA ALA A 304 15.88 3.68 10.44
C ALA A 304 16.07 2.50 11.40
N ARG A 305 15.99 1.24 10.98
CA ARG A 305 16.37 0.06 11.77
C ARG A 305 17.88 0.07 11.95
N LYS A 306 18.67 0.38 10.91
CA LYS A 306 20.12 0.60 11.04
C LYS A 306 20.47 1.82 11.94
N VAL A 307 19.61 2.86 12.03
CA VAL A 307 19.78 4.03 12.95
C VAL A 307 19.22 3.77 14.37
N SER A 308 18.15 2.98 14.50
CA SER A 308 17.48 2.65 15.78
C SER A 308 18.08 1.43 16.44
N CYS A 309 18.96 0.71 15.76
CA CYS A 309 19.94 -0.15 16.37
C CYS A 309 21.01 0.68 17.10
N LYS A 310 20.62 1.40 18.17
CA LYS A 310 21.28 1.00 19.43
C LYS A 310 20.89 -0.47 19.55
N PRO A 311 21.82 -1.42 19.59
CA PRO A 311 21.45 -2.79 19.80
C PRO A 311 20.68 -2.89 21.14
N SER A 312 19.36 -2.81 21.07
CA SER A 312 18.49 -3.86 21.61
C SER A 312 18.14 -4.87 20.51
N LEU A 313 18.95 -4.96 19.45
CA LEU A 313 19.47 -6.28 19.09
C LEU A 313 19.99 -6.87 20.40
N ARG A 314 19.59 -8.11 20.72
CA ARG A 314 20.18 -8.87 21.81
C ARG A 314 21.64 -8.42 21.94
N ARG A 315 22.08 -7.96 23.13
CA ARG A 315 23.51 -7.94 23.48
C ARG A 315 24.09 -9.14 22.74
N PRO A 316 25.07 -8.97 21.82
CA PRO A 316 25.47 -10.05 20.93
C PRO A 316 25.53 -11.27 21.80
N GLN A 317 24.78 -12.27 21.36
CA GLN A 317 24.47 -13.40 22.18
C GLN A 317 25.78 -13.99 22.70
N VAL A 318 26.96 -13.74 22.12
CA VAL A 318 28.28 -13.73 22.80
C VAL A 318 28.28 -13.30 24.28
N ARG A 319 27.90 -12.08 24.73
CA ARG A 319 27.89 -11.77 26.18
C ARG A 319 26.86 -12.56 26.97
N GLN A 320 25.77 -13.04 26.35
CA GLN A 320 24.66 -13.73 27.01
C GLN A 320 24.76 -15.27 26.94
N GLU A 321 25.05 -15.86 25.78
CA GLU A 321 25.57 -17.21 25.47
C GLU A 321 26.91 -17.49 26.13
N VAL A 322 27.90 -16.59 26.14
CA VAL A 322 29.11 -16.83 26.96
C VAL A 322 28.74 -16.77 28.45
N SER A 323 27.79 -15.92 28.85
CA SER A 323 27.23 -15.99 30.21
C SER A 323 26.36 -17.24 30.45
N GLN A 324 25.75 -17.84 29.43
CA GLN A 324 24.86 -19.01 29.50
C GLN A 324 25.66 -20.31 29.48
N GLU A 325 26.72 -20.42 28.68
CA GLU A 325 27.73 -21.49 28.68
C GLU A 325 28.56 -21.47 29.97
N LEU A 326 28.72 -20.31 30.62
CA LEU A 326 29.24 -20.22 31.99
C LEU A 326 28.26 -20.76 33.05
N THR A 327 26.95 -20.86 32.74
CA THR A 327 25.93 -21.44 33.62
C THR A 327 25.65 -22.92 33.36
N ASP A 328 26.02 -23.45 32.18
CA ASP A 328 26.11 -24.88 31.96
C ASP A 328 27.32 -25.44 32.69
N SER A 329 27.04 -26.27 33.69
CA SER A 329 27.96 -26.65 34.77
C SER A 329 29.30 -27.25 34.34
N ASP A 330 29.43 -27.76 33.11
CA ASP A 330 30.65 -28.43 32.63
C ASP A 330 31.59 -27.50 31.83
N ALA A 331 31.09 -26.54 31.06
CA ALA A 331 31.92 -25.61 30.27
C ALA A 331 32.44 -24.43 31.11
N GLY A 332 31.60 -23.92 32.01
CA GLY A 332 31.95 -22.81 32.90
C GLY A 332 33.00 -23.14 33.97
N ASP A 333 33.05 -24.40 34.43
CA ASP A 333 34.07 -24.87 35.38
C ASP A 333 35.44 -25.10 34.71
N TYR A 334 35.47 -25.45 33.42
CA TYR A 334 36.71 -25.60 32.66
C TYR A 334 37.39 -24.26 32.38
N LEU A 335 36.65 -23.25 31.90
CA LEU A 335 37.19 -21.90 31.67
C LEU A 335 37.58 -21.18 32.98
N LYS A 336 36.84 -21.41 34.08
CA LYS A 336 37.28 -20.95 35.42
C LYS A 336 38.57 -21.62 35.87
N ARG A 337 38.79 -22.90 35.57
CA ARG A 337 40.07 -23.58 35.86
C ARG A 337 41.22 -23.04 35.00
N VAL A 338 40.99 -22.73 33.73
CA VAL A 338 41.99 -22.13 32.83
C VAL A 338 42.35 -20.69 33.27
N LEU A 339 41.38 -19.92 33.78
CA LEU A 339 41.57 -18.52 34.20
C LEU A 339 41.99 -18.34 35.68
N GLN A 340 41.94 -19.39 36.51
CA GLN A 340 42.40 -19.37 37.91
C GLN A 340 43.88 -19.77 38.08
N LEU A 341 44.73 -19.56 37.07
CA LEU A 341 46.16 -19.82 37.17
C LEU A 341 46.92 -18.59 37.69
N SER A 342 46.74 -18.32 38.98
CA SER A 342 47.85 -17.85 39.80
C SER A 342 48.68 -19.07 40.21
N ASP A 343 49.95 -19.06 39.82
CA ASP A 343 51.03 -19.91 40.29
C ASP A 343 50.99 -21.41 39.93
N SER A 344 51.41 -21.74 38.71
CA SER A 344 52.29 -22.91 38.49
C SER A 344 52.72 -23.01 37.02
N GLU A 345 54.03 -23.13 36.80
CA GLU A 345 54.64 -23.61 35.56
C GLU A 345 53.96 -24.91 35.09
N SER A 346 53.88 -25.10 33.77
CA SER A 346 53.34 -26.28 33.07
C SER A 346 51.81 -26.39 33.03
N LEU A 347 51.22 -26.02 31.89
CA LEU A 347 50.40 -26.89 31.03
C LEU A 347 49.75 -26.06 29.92
N VAL A 348 50.39 -26.07 28.75
CA VAL A 348 49.79 -25.67 27.47
C VAL A 348 48.63 -26.62 27.20
N PRO A 349 47.38 -26.15 27.01
CA PRO A 349 46.31 -27.00 26.49
C PRO A 349 46.73 -27.48 25.10
N SER A 350 46.65 -28.78 24.84
CA SER A 350 46.97 -29.32 23.51
C SER A 350 46.04 -28.71 22.44
N ASP A 351 46.50 -28.60 21.19
CA ASP A 351 45.71 -28.05 20.06
C ASP A 351 44.35 -28.76 19.85
N GLU A 352 44.16 -29.95 20.43
CA GLU A 352 42.90 -30.70 20.42
C GLU A 352 41.91 -30.28 21.53
N GLU A 353 42.37 -29.65 22.62
CA GLU A 353 41.57 -29.25 23.79
C GLU A 353 40.99 -27.81 23.69
N LEU A 354 41.40 -27.05 22.67
CA LEU A 354 40.94 -25.67 22.39
C LEU A 354 39.60 -25.58 21.62
N ARG A 355 38.96 -26.71 21.33
CA ARG A 355 37.68 -26.77 20.60
C ARG A 355 36.52 -27.03 21.54
N VAL A 356 36.06 -26.00 22.24
CA VAL A 356 34.89 -26.09 23.12
C VAL A 356 33.63 -25.56 22.39
N TYR A 357 32.75 -26.52 22.06
CA TYR A 357 31.32 -26.45 21.66
C TYR A 357 30.88 -25.56 20.47
N GLU A 358 29.60 -25.74 20.09
CA GLU A 358 28.94 -25.52 18.78
C GLU A 358 29.20 -24.17 18.08
N ASN A 359 29.78 -23.17 18.77
CA ASN A 359 29.96 -21.79 18.32
C ASN A 359 31.42 -21.34 18.06
N LYS A 360 32.43 -22.22 18.15
CA LYS A 360 33.86 -21.93 17.85
C LYS A 360 34.49 -20.73 18.62
N VAL A 361 34.06 -20.42 19.84
CA VAL A 361 34.57 -19.27 20.61
C VAL A 361 35.92 -19.62 21.27
N THR A 362 36.94 -18.76 21.09
CA THR A 362 38.29 -18.96 21.69
C THR A 362 38.49 -18.13 22.97
N PRO A 363 39.47 -18.47 23.84
CA PRO A 363 39.79 -17.67 25.04
C PRO A 363 40.14 -16.21 24.72
N LEU A 364 40.71 -15.94 23.53
CA LEU A 364 41.06 -14.60 23.09
C LEU A 364 39.80 -13.73 22.88
N HIS A 365 38.74 -14.27 22.28
CA HIS A 365 37.44 -13.57 22.14
C HIS A 365 36.88 -13.15 23.49
N PHE A 366 36.97 -14.04 24.50
CA PHE A 366 36.46 -13.79 25.83
C PHE A 366 37.22 -12.65 26.54
N LEU A 367 38.54 -12.70 26.53
CA LEU A 367 39.37 -11.68 27.18
C LEU A 367 39.19 -10.31 26.54
N VAL A 368 39.02 -10.26 25.22
CA VAL A 368 38.71 -9.02 24.49
C VAL A 368 37.33 -8.48 24.87
N ALA A 369 36.29 -9.32 24.92
CA ALA A 369 34.94 -8.92 25.32
C ALA A 369 34.84 -8.44 26.79
N GLN A 370 35.80 -8.86 27.63
CA GLN A 370 35.96 -8.36 29.00
C GLN A 370 36.68 -7.01 29.08
N GLY A 371 37.45 -6.62 28.06
CA GLY A 371 38.23 -5.38 28.06
C GLY A 371 39.59 -5.46 28.78
N SER A 372 40.11 -6.67 29.04
CA SER A 372 41.32 -6.86 29.86
C SER A 372 42.60 -6.84 29.03
N VAL A 373 43.18 -5.65 28.81
CA VAL A 373 44.38 -5.45 27.96
C VAL A 373 45.57 -6.31 28.40
N GLU A 374 45.84 -6.41 29.70
CA GLU A 374 47.00 -7.16 30.21
C GLU A 374 46.86 -8.67 30.00
N GLN A 375 45.65 -9.22 30.18
CA GLN A 375 45.41 -10.65 29.96
C GLN A 375 45.44 -11.00 28.47
N VAL A 376 44.92 -10.12 27.60
CA VAL A 376 45.05 -10.27 26.15
C VAL A 376 46.53 -10.24 25.74
N ARG A 377 47.32 -9.30 26.27
CA ARG A 377 48.76 -9.22 26.01
C ARG A 377 49.51 -10.49 26.41
N LEU A 378 49.21 -11.03 27.59
CA LEU A 378 49.82 -12.27 28.07
C LEU A 378 49.47 -13.46 27.16
N LEU A 379 48.22 -13.55 26.71
CA LEU A 379 47.77 -14.63 25.84
C LEU A 379 48.41 -14.55 24.44
N LEU A 380 48.51 -13.35 23.87
CA LEU A 380 49.14 -13.12 22.55
C LEU A 380 50.65 -13.44 22.54
N ALA A 381 51.33 -13.40 23.69
CA ALA A 381 52.73 -13.79 23.79
C ALA A 381 52.97 -15.30 23.55
N HIS A 382 51.91 -16.12 23.51
CA HIS A 382 51.97 -17.58 23.38
C HIS A 382 51.63 -18.07 21.95
N GLU A 383 51.89 -17.28 20.91
CA GLU A 383 51.65 -17.63 19.49
C GLU A 383 50.20 -18.07 19.17
N VAL A 384 49.22 -17.50 19.87
CA VAL A 384 47.80 -17.77 19.62
C VAL A 384 47.37 -17.12 18.30
N ASP A 385 46.52 -17.81 17.54
CA ASP A 385 45.88 -17.26 16.33
C ASP A 385 45.03 -16.03 16.67
N VAL A 386 45.51 -14.85 16.26
CA VAL A 386 44.88 -13.55 16.53
C VAL A 386 43.62 -13.36 15.68
N ASP A 387 43.54 -14.05 14.55
CA ASP A 387 42.47 -13.97 13.56
C ASP A 387 41.46 -15.10 13.69
N CYS A 388 41.48 -15.82 14.82
CA CYS A 388 40.51 -16.87 15.11
C CYS A 388 39.07 -16.34 14.97
N GLN A 389 38.18 -17.12 14.35
CA GLN A 389 36.79 -16.73 14.11
C GLN A 389 35.80 -17.60 14.88
N THR A 390 34.81 -16.94 15.48
CA THR A 390 33.60 -17.61 16.00
C THR A 390 32.75 -18.21 14.87
N ALA A 391 31.71 -18.97 15.20
CA ALA A 391 30.77 -19.52 14.23
C ALA A 391 29.98 -18.44 13.45
N CYS A 392 29.91 -17.22 13.98
CA CYS A 392 29.31 -16.07 13.31
C CYS A 392 30.37 -15.18 12.61
N GLY A 393 31.61 -15.65 12.46
CA GLY A 393 32.67 -14.93 11.75
C GLY A 393 33.36 -13.81 12.54
N TYR A 394 32.90 -13.49 13.77
CA TYR A 394 33.57 -12.48 14.61
C TYR A 394 34.99 -12.90 14.94
N THR A 395 35.94 -11.99 14.71
CA THR A 395 37.33 -12.04 15.19
C THR A 395 37.46 -11.24 16.49
N PRO A 396 38.54 -11.43 17.28
CA PRO A 396 38.82 -10.58 18.42
C PRO A 396 38.90 -9.09 18.06
N LEU A 397 39.44 -8.76 16.89
CA LEU A 397 39.52 -7.37 16.41
C LEU A 397 38.13 -6.77 16.12
N LEU A 398 37.22 -7.56 15.54
CA LEU A 398 35.83 -7.14 15.33
C LEU A 398 35.13 -6.81 16.65
N ILE A 399 35.28 -7.66 17.67
CA ILE A 399 34.71 -7.43 19.02
C ILE A 399 35.29 -6.15 19.64
N ALA A 400 36.62 -5.97 19.58
CA ALA A 400 37.28 -4.78 20.13
C ALA A 400 36.81 -3.48 19.44
N ALA A 401 36.62 -3.50 18.12
CA ALA A 401 36.13 -2.36 17.35
C ALA A 401 34.64 -2.07 17.63
N GLN A 402 33.82 -3.11 17.76
CA GLN A 402 32.41 -3.00 18.12
C GLN A 402 32.21 -2.39 19.52
N ASP A 403 33.03 -2.79 20.48
CA ASP A 403 33.00 -2.31 21.87
C ASP A 403 33.80 -1.01 22.11
N GLN A 404 34.29 -0.37 21.05
CA GLN A 404 35.04 0.90 21.09
C GLN A 404 36.26 0.85 22.04
N GLN A 405 37.07 -0.21 21.92
CA GLN A 405 38.28 -0.43 22.71
C GLN A 405 39.54 -0.17 21.86
N PRO A 406 39.97 1.09 21.65
CA PRO A 406 41.07 1.41 20.75
C PRO A 406 42.41 0.82 21.20
N ASP A 407 42.63 0.69 22.51
CA ASP A 407 43.88 0.14 23.05
C ASP A 407 43.98 -1.39 22.81
N LEU A 408 42.85 -2.11 22.84
CA LEU A 408 42.79 -3.51 22.44
C LEU A 408 42.92 -3.68 20.93
N CYS A 409 42.29 -2.81 20.14
CA CYS A 409 42.47 -2.79 18.69
C CYS A 409 43.94 -2.60 18.32
N ALA A 410 44.61 -1.62 18.95
CA ALA A 410 46.04 -1.37 18.74
C ALA A 410 46.88 -2.61 19.11
N LEU A 411 46.63 -3.21 20.27
CA LEU A 411 47.36 -4.40 20.72
C LEU A 411 47.20 -5.59 19.75
N LEU A 412 45.98 -5.85 19.27
CA LEU A 412 45.71 -6.94 18.34
C LEU A 412 46.37 -6.69 16.97
N LEU A 413 46.28 -5.47 16.45
CA LEU A 413 46.93 -5.07 15.19
C LEU A 413 48.46 -5.15 15.28
N GLU A 414 49.06 -4.75 16.40
CA GLU A 414 50.51 -4.88 16.66
C GLU A 414 50.98 -6.34 16.64
N HIS A 415 50.10 -7.28 16.99
CA HIS A 415 50.37 -8.73 16.94
C HIS A 415 49.91 -9.39 15.63
N GLY A 416 49.62 -8.59 14.60
CA GLY A 416 49.39 -9.07 13.24
C GLY A 416 47.95 -9.43 12.90
N ALA A 417 46.95 -8.98 13.68
CA ALA A 417 45.54 -9.14 13.32
C ALA A 417 45.23 -8.51 11.95
N ASP A 418 44.52 -9.23 11.08
CA ASP A 418 44.10 -8.71 9.79
C ASP A 418 42.91 -7.74 9.94
N ALA A 419 43.15 -6.48 9.62
CA ALA A 419 42.17 -5.39 9.69
C ALA A 419 41.01 -5.52 8.67
N ASN A 420 41.06 -6.49 7.76
CA ASN A 420 40.07 -6.70 6.69
C ASN A 420 39.19 -7.93 6.89
N LEU A 421 39.45 -8.77 7.90
CA LEU A 421 38.58 -9.92 8.16
C LEU A 421 37.18 -9.47 8.55
N ALA A 422 36.20 -9.99 7.83
CA ALA A 422 34.80 -9.68 8.00
C ALA A 422 34.06 -10.79 8.75
N ASP A 423 32.93 -10.44 9.37
CA ASP A 423 31.98 -11.41 9.92
C ASP A 423 31.11 -12.06 8.82
N GLU A 424 30.16 -12.91 9.22
CA GLU A 424 29.22 -13.58 8.30
C GLU A 424 28.27 -12.63 7.55
N ASP A 425 28.16 -11.36 7.96
CA ASP A 425 27.38 -10.34 7.27
C ASP A 425 28.28 -9.45 6.37
N GLY A 426 29.59 -9.70 6.35
CA GLY A 426 30.57 -8.92 5.59
C GLY A 426 31.05 -7.66 6.32
N TRP A 427 30.78 -7.50 7.62
CA TRP A 427 31.24 -6.36 8.40
C TRP A 427 32.70 -6.49 8.79
N THR A 428 33.52 -5.54 8.35
CA THR A 428 34.91 -5.38 8.79
C THR A 428 35.01 -4.52 10.05
N PRO A 429 36.14 -4.52 10.79
CA PRO A 429 36.33 -3.64 11.94
C PRO A 429 36.12 -2.16 11.63
N LEU A 430 36.43 -1.73 10.39
CA LEU A 430 36.23 -0.36 9.95
C LEU A 430 34.75 0.02 9.82
N HIS A 431 33.87 -0.93 9.51
CA HIS A 431 32.42 -0.71 9.52
C HIS A 431 31.93 -0.41 10.94
N PHE A 432 32.35 -1.19 11.94
CA PHE A 432 31.99 -0.95 13.35
C PHE A 432 32.52 0.41 13.84
N ALA A 433 33.78 0.73 13.55
CA ALA A 433 34.35 2.04 13.91
C ALA A 433 33.57 3.19 13.28
N ALA A 434 33.16 3.08 12.01
CA ALA A 434 32.38 4.09 11.33
C ALA A 434 30.92 4.19 11.81
N GLN A 435 30.30 3.07 12.16
CA GLN A 435 28.97 3.03 12.76
C GLN A 435 28.93 3.65 14.16
N ASN A 436 30.00 3.52 14.92
CA ASN A 436 30.11 4.06 16.28
C ASN A 436 30.64 5.51 16.32
N GLY A 437 31.20 6.01 15.22
CA GLY A 437 31.84 7.32 15.18
C GLY A 437 33.21 7.36 15.87
N ASP A 438 33.85 6.21 16.05
CA ASP A 438 35.16 6.07 16.69
C ASP A 438 36.29 6.39 15.69
N ASP A 439 36.64 7.66 15.59
CA ASP A 439 37.68 8.15 14.70
C ASP A 439 39.09 7.70 15.11
N ARG A 440 39.31 7.35 16.39
CA ARG A 440 40.59 6.82 16.86
C ARG A 440 40.79 5.39 16.37
N THR A 441 39.81 4.51 16.57
CA THR A 441 39.86 3.12 16.07
C THR A 441 39.85 3.09 14.54
N ALA A 442 39.04 3.91 13.88
CA ALA A 442 39.05 4.01 12.42
C ALA A 442 40.43 4.42 11.88
N ARG A 443 41.13 5.35 12.57
CA ARG A 443 42.49 5.76 12.18
C ARG A 443 43.49 4.63 12.35
N LEU A 444 43.46 3.94 13.48
CA LEU A 444 44.33 2.79 13.75
C LEU A 444 44.16 1.70 12.68
N LEU A 445 42.92 1.36 12.34
CA LEU A 445 42.59 0.36 11.33
C LEU A 445 43.11 0.76 9.94
N LEU A 446 42.86 2.02 9.53
CA LEU A 446 43.33 2.54 8.24
C LEU A 446 44.87 2.64 8.16
N ASP A 447 45.54 2.90 9.28
CA ASP A 447 47.00 2.91 9.37
C ASP A 447 47.60 1.49 9.25
N HIS A 448 46.84 0.46 9.62
CA HIS A 448 47.21 -0.96 9.50
C HIS A 448 46.60 -1.65 8.26
N GLY A 449 46.25 -0.88 7.22
CA GLY A 449 45.87 -1.43 5.92
C GLY A 449 44.43 -1.91 5.79
N ALA A 450 43.51 -1.46 6.67
CA ALA A 450 42.08 -1.66 6.45
C ALA A 450 41.63 -1.04 5.11
N CYS A 451 40.85 -1.78 4.34
CA CYS A 451 40.28 -1.34 3.08
C CYS A 451 39.23 -0.26 3.35
N VAL A 452 39.53 0.99 2.95
CA VAL A 452 38.67 2.16 3.17
C VAL A 452 37.28 2.01 2.54
N ASP A 453 37.23 1.28 1.41
CA ASP A 453 36.06 1.07 0.56
C ASP A 453 35.50 -0.35 0.69
N ALA A 454 35.78 -1.05 1.80
CA ALA A 454 35.19 -2.35 2.08
C ALA A 454 33.65 -2.27 2.03
N GLN A 455 33.02 -3.29 1.45
CA GLN A 455 31.57 -3.38 1.34
C GLN A 455 31.06 -4.64 2.03
N GLU A 456 30.06 -4.50 2.91
CA GLU A 456 29.35 -5.65 3.49
C GLU A 456 28.36 -6.28 2.49
N HIS A 457 27.61 -7.30 2.89
CA HIS A 457 26.78 -8.10 1.99
C HIS A 457 25.67 -7.33 1.26
N GLU A 458 25.10 -6.29 1.88
CA GLU A 458 24.18 -5.34 1.21
C GLU A 458 24.92 -4.19 0.51
N GLY A 459 26.24 -4.23 0.40
CA GLY A 459 27.05 -3.24 -0.30
C GLY A 459 27.32 -1.95 0.49
N TRP A 460 26.94 -1.87 1.77
CA TRP A 460 27.26 -0.72 2.61
C TRP A 460 28.75 -0.62 2.84
N ALA A 461 29.27 0.60 2.82
CA ALA A 461 30.67 0.90 3.09
C ALA A 461 30.79 1.75 4.37
N PRO A 462 31.96 1.84 5.02
CA PRO A 462 32.17 2.70 6.18
C PRO A 462 31.72 4.15 5.95
N PHE A 463 31.87 4.67 4.74
CA PHE A 463 31.43 6.02 4.39
C PHE A 463 29.89 6.17 4.43
N HIS A 464 29.13 5.14 4.03
CA HIS A 464 27.67 5.14 4.16
C HIS A 464 27.22 5.19 5.62
N LEU A 465 27.90 4.44 6.50
CA LEU A 465 27.60 4.39 7.94
C LEU A 465 27.92 5.72 8.64
N ALA A 466 29.06 6.33 8.31
CA ALA A 466 29.42 7.66 8.77
C ALA A 466 28.44 8.73 8.26
N ALA A 467 27.98 8.60 7.01
CA ALA A 467 26.95 9.44 6.41
C ALA A 467 25.61 9.31 7.12
N GLN A 468 25.18 8.09 7.45
CA GLN A 468 23.92 7.82 8.14
C GLN A 468 23.86 8.45 9.54
N ASN A 469 24.92 8.27 10.32
CA ASN A 469 24.97 8.65 11.74
C ASN A 469 25.55 10.06 11.98
N ASN A 470 25.84 10.82 10.92
CA ASN A 470 26.39 12.17 10.99
C ASN A 470 27.79 12.27 11.66
N PHE A 471 28.62 11.23 11.52
CA PHE A 471 29.97 11.23 12.08
C PHE A 471 30.97 11.92 11.13
N GLU A 472 30.95 13.25 11.17
CA GLU A 472 31.79 14.09 10.31
C GLU A 472 33.30 13.83 10.46
N ASN A 473 33.77 13.54 11.68
CA ASN A 473 35.19 13.25 11.93
C ASN A 473 35.65 11.99 11.20
N VAL A 474 34.86 10.91 11.30
CA VAL A 474 35.13 9.66 10.59
C VAL A 474 35.01 9.88 9.08
N ALA A 475 33.98 10.57 8.61
CA ALA A 475 33.83 10.87 7.18
C ALA A 475 35.03 11.66 6.62
N ARG A 476 35.54 12.65 7.35
CA ARG A 476 36.76 13.40 6.97
C ARG A 476 38.00 12.52 6.97
N LEU A 477 38.12 11.59 7.92
CA LEU A 477 39.19 10.62 7.96
C LEU A 477 39.15 9.68 6.75
N LEU A 478 37.98 9.12 6.42
CA LEU A 478 37.78 8.26 5.25
C LEU A 478 38.16 9.01 3.96
N VAL A 479 37.70 10.26 3.82
CA VAL A 479 38.10 11.14 2.69
C VAL A 479 39.61 11.35 2.64
N SER A 480 40.28 11.55 3.78
CA SER A 480 41.74 11.71 3.83
C SER A 480 42.50 10.46 3.37
N ARG A 481 41.83 9.30 3.40
CA ARG A 481 42.33 8.01 2.90
C ARG A 481 41.74 7.63 1.54
N GLN A 482 41.29 8.63 0.78
CA GLN A 482 40.81 8.47 -0.60
C GLN A 482 39.58 7.56 -0.74
N ALA A 483 38.71 7.50 0.28
CA ALA A 483 37.43 6.80 0.20
C ALA A 483 36.62 7.28 -1.02
N ASN A 484 36.08 6.34 -1.80
CA ASN A 484 35.27 6.67 -2.97
C ASN A 484 33.89 7.19 -2.55
N PRO A 485 33.55 8.48 -2.81
CA PRO A 485 32.27 9.05 -2.40
C PRO A 485 31.07 8.57 -3.25
N ASN A 486 31.32 7.79 -4.30
CA ASN A 486 30.35 7.30 -5.28
C ASN A 486 30.10 5.79 -5.20
N LEU A 487 30.61 5.11 -4.16
CA LEU A 487 30.23 3.72 -3.91
C LEU A 487 28.73 3.58 -3.78
N ARG A 488 28.21 2.45 -4.27
CA ARG A 488 26.79 2.14 -4.31
C ARG A 488 26.53 0.88 -3.50
N GLU A 489 25.57 0.95 -2.59
CA GLU A 489 25.02 -0.23 -1.92
C GLU A 489 24.04 -0.99 -2.83
N ALA A 490 23.43 -2.08 -2.36
CA ALA A 490 22.57 -2.99 -3.11
C ALA A 490 21.38 -2.32 -3.81
N GLU A 491 20.75 -1.31 -3.20
CA GLU A 491 19.71 -0.49 -3.84
C GLU A 491 20.26 0.66 -4.69
N GLY A 492 21.58 0.81 -4.78
CA GLY A 492 22.25 1.83 -5.58
C GLY A 492 22.38 3.19 -4.89
N LYS A 493 22.11 3.30 -3.59
CA LYS A 493 22.33 4.53 -2.80
C LYS A 493 23.83 4.77 -2.65
N THR A 494 24.21 6.04 -2.71
CA THR A 494 25.56 6.51 -2.41
C THR A 494 25.61 7.16 -1.02
N PRO A 495 26.79 7.45 -0.44
CA PRO A 495 26.87 8.21 0.81
C PRO A 495 26.16 9.57 0.71
N LEU A 496 26.12 10.18 -0.48
CA LEU A 496 25.39 11.43 -0.72
C LEU A 496 23.86 11.24 -0.62
N HIS A 497 23.32 10.13 -1.11
CA HIS A 497 21.90 9.79 -0.93
C HIS A 497 21.54 9.72 0.55
N VAL A 498 22.36 9.00 1.33
CA VAL A 498 22.17 8.82 2.76
C VAL A 498 22.24 10.15 3.51
N ALA A 499 23.29 10.95 3.27
CA ALA A 499 23.45 12.26 3.90
C ALA A 499 22.31 13.24 3.51
N ALA A 500 21.86 13.21 2.26
CA ALA A 500 20.76 14.04 1.76
C ALA A 500 19.41 13.66 2.39
N TYR A 501 19.14 12.37 2.54
CA TYR A 501 17.95 11.84 3.18
C TYR A 501 17.81 12.30 4.64
N PHE A 502 18.89 12.17 5.44
CA PHE A 502 18.89 12.60 6.84
C PHE A 502 19.07 14.10 7.03
N GLY A 503 19.46 14.83 5.98
CA GLY A 503 19.65 16.28 6.03
C GLY A 503 20.96 16.72 6.69
N HIS A 504 21.98 15.86 6.69
CA HIS A 504 23.28 16.14 7.28
C HIS A 504 24.09 17.08 6.39
N VAL A 505 23.79 18.37 6.48
CA VAL A 505 24.30 19.41 5.58
C VAL A 505 25.83 19.47 5.52
N SER A 506 26.52 19.26 6.64
CA SER A 506 27.99 19.24 6.68
C SER A 506 28.56 18.10 5.85
N LEU A 507 27.94 16.93 5.90
CA LEU A 507 28.34 15.77 5.12
C LEU A 507 27.96 15.91 3.65
N VAL A 508 26.80 16.48 3.33
CA VAL A 508 26.45 16.85 1.95
C VAL A 508 27.52 17.79 1.38
N LYS A 509 27.93 18.82 2.13
CA LYS A 509 29.02 19.72 1.74
C LYS A 509 30.35 19.01 1.54
N LEU A 510 30.71 18.12 2.46
CA LEU A 510 31.94 17.35 2.38
C LEU A 510 31.95 16.48 1.11
N LEU A 511 30.92 15.66 0.92
CA LEU A 511 30.78 14.73 -0.20
C LEU A 511 30.77 15.44 -1.56
N THR A 512 29.97 16.51 -1.68
CA THR A 512 29.97 17.33 -2.90
C THR A 512 31.33 17.97 -3.19
N GLY A 513 32.04 18.42 -2.16
CA GLY A 513 33.42 18.94 -2.29
C GLY A 513 34.47 17.88 -2.66
N GLN A 514 34.16 16.59 -2.49
CA GLN A 514 35.03 15.46 -2.85
C GLN A 514 34.64 14.80 -4.19
N GLY A 515 33.75 15.43 -4.97
CA GLY A 515 33.36 14.89 -6.28
C GLY A 515 32.29 13.81 -6.23
N ALA A 516 31.42 13.82 -5.20
CA ALA A 516 30.22 12.99 -5.21
C ALA A 516 29.29 13.35 -6.38
N GLU A 517 28.81 12.33 -7.09
CA GLU A 517 27.84 12.45 -8.18
C GLU A 517 26.50 12.96 -7.64
N LEU A 518 26.17 14.21 -7.95
CA LEU A 518 24.95 14.88 -7.47
C LEU A 518 23.67 14.22 -7.99
N ASP A 519 23.75 13.66 -9.20
CA ASP A 519 22.64 13.12 -9.97
C ASP A 519 22.70 11.59 -10.08
N ALA A 520 23.51 10.94 -9.24
CA ALA A 520 23.51 9.48 -9.15
C ALA A 520 22.08 8.99 -8.87
N GLN A 521 21.61 8.02 -9.65
CA GLN A 521 20.29 7.43 -9.50
C GLN A 521 20.38 6.07 -8.82
N GLN A 522 19.65 5.89 -7.72
CA GLN A 522 19.46 4.56 -7.11
C GLN A 522 18.55 3.68 -7.98
N ARG A 523 18.28 2.43 -7.58
CA ARG A 523 17.49 1.46 -8.36
C ARG A 523 16.09 1.97 -8.73
N SER A 524 15.45 2.75 -7.85
CA SER A 524 14.16 3.42 -8.11
C SER A 524 14.29 4.74 -8.89
N LEU A 525 15.44 4.98 -9.52
CA LEU A 525 15.80 6.18 -10.28
C LEU A 525 15.80 7.49 -9.47
N ARG A 526 15.68 7.41 -8.14
CA ARG A 526 15.72 8.57 -7.25
C ARG A 526 17.15 9.06 -7.07
N THR A 527 17.32 10.37 -7.06
CA THR A 527 18.61 11.05 -6.80
C THR A 527 18.70 11.53 -5.33
N PRO A 528 19.88 11.96 -4.83
CA PRO A 528 19.98 12.59 -3.52
C PRO A 528 19.02 13.77 -3.33
N LEU A 529 18.77 14.53 -4.39
CA LEU A 529 17.80 15.64 -4.37
C LEU A 529 16.38 15.14 -4.10
N HIS A 530 15.95 14.04 -4.73
CA HIS A 530 14.63 13.45 -4.48
C HIS A 530 14.44 13.06 -3.00
N LEU A 531 15.46 12.44 -2.40
CA LEU A 531 15.41 12.00 -1.00
C LEU A 531 15.36 13.20 -0.04
N ALA A 532 16.20 14.22 -0.28
CA ALA A 532 16.19 15.45 0.52
C ALA A 532 14.86 16.20 0.42
N VAL A 533 14.26 16.26 -0.77
CA VAL A 533 12.96 16.89 -1.01
C VAL A 533 11.83 16.15 -0.28
N GLU A 534 11.79 14.82 -0.42
CA GLU A 534 10.78 13.97 0.25
C GLU A 534 10.80 14.20 1.77
N ARG A 535 12.00 14.21 2.36
CA ARG A 535 12.22 14.39 3.80
C ARG A 535 12.12 15.85 4.26
N GLY A 536 11.96 16.81 3.34
CA GLY A 536 11.81 18.21 3.70
C GLY A 536 13.11 18.88 4.13
N GLN A 537 14.27 18.37 3.73
CA GLN A 537 15.60 18.81 4.17
C GLN A 537 16.04 20.09 3.44
N VAL A 538 15.38 21.22 3.73
CA VAL A 538 15.54 22.51 3.02
C VAL A 538 16.99 22.91 2.81
N ARG A 539 17.84 22.79 3.84
CA ARG A 539 19.27 23.19 3.74
C ARG A 539 20.09 22.24 2.86
N ALA A 540 19.80 20.94 2.89
CA ALA A 540 20.46 19.97 2.02
C ALA A 540 20.03 20.18 0.56
N VAL A 541 18.73 20.35 0.32
CA VAL A 541 18.18 20.72 -1.00
C VAL A 541 18.85 21.99 -1.52
N GLN A 542 18.98 23.03 -0.68
CA GLN A 542 19.61 24.28 -1.09
C GLN A 542 21.06 24.06 -1.52
N HIS A 543 21.80 23.24 -0.79
CA HIS A 543 23.19 22.96 -1.12
C HIS A 543 23.30 22.16 -2.41
N LEU A 544 22.54 21.08 -2.56
CA LEU A 544 22.53 20.24 -3.77
C LEU A 544 22.24 21.06 -5.03
N LEU A 545 21.19 21.90 -4.99
CA LEU A 545 20.85 22.77 -6.12
C LEU A 545 21.94 23.81 -6.42
N LYS A 546 22.55 24.41 -5.38
CA LYS A 546 23.69 25.33 -5.56
C LYS A 546 24.92 24.64 -6.16
N SER A 547 25.11 23.36 -5.84
CA SER A 547 26.20 22.55 -6.37
C SER A 547 25.94 22.05 -7.80
N GLY A 548 24.74 22.24 -8.35
CA GLY A 548 24.41 21.90 -9.74
C GLY A 548 23.61 20.61 -9.92
N ALA A 549 22.96 20.09 -8.86
CA ALA A 549 22.06 18.94 -9.00
C ALA A 549 20.89 19.27 -9.94
N ALA A 550 20.57 18.35 -10.85
CA ALA A 550 19.52 18.54 -11.84
C ALA A 550 18.12 18.51 -11.18
N PRO A 551 17.30 19.57 -11.31
CA PRO A 551 16.02 19.67 -10.63
C PRO A 551 14.89 18.86 -11.29
N ASP A 552 15.13 18.31 -12.49
CA ASP A 552 14.10 17.75 -13.39
C ASP A 552 14.25 16.25 -13.67
N LEU A 553 15.23 15.58 -13.05
CA LEU A 553 15.36 14.13 -13.18
C LEU A 553 14.12 13.44 -12.62
N LEU A 554 13.68 12.36 -13.27
CA LEU A 554 12.48 11.63 -12.90
C LEU A 554 12.84 10.33 -12.19
N ASP A 555 12.06 9.99 -11.16
CA ASP A 555 12.12 8.67 -10.54
C ASP A 555 11.41 7.58 -11.37
N GLN A 556 11.39 6.35 -10.87
CA GLN A 556 10.77 5.20 -11.53
C GLN A 556 9.26 5.37 -11.81
N ASN A 557 8.58 6.26 -11.11
CA ASN A 557 7.15 6.56 -11.26
C ASN A 557 6.91 7.82 -12.12
N GLY A 558 7.99 8.42 -12.65
CA GLY A 558 7.93 9.67 -13.40
C GLY A 558 7.82 10.92 -12.53
N TYR A 559 8.11 10.86 -11.23
CA TYR A 559 8.06 12.04 -10.36
C TYR A 559 9.38 12.79 -10.46
N SER A 560 9.30 14.10 -10.73
CA SER A 560 10.40 15.03 -10.50
C SER A 560 10.45 15.48 -9.02
N PRO A 561 11.58 16.05 -8.56
CA PRO A 561 11.65 16.70 -7.25
C PRO A 561 10.50 17.70 -7.00
N LEU A 562 10.07 18.44 -8.03
CA LEU A 562 8.96 19.39 -7.89
C LEU A 562 7.62 18.67 -7.67
N HIS A 563 7.38 17.54 -8.33
CA HIS A 563 6.20 16.69 -8.07
C HIS A 563 6.19 16.21 -6.62
N THR A 564 7.31 15.66 -6.13
CA THR A 564 7.42 15.20 -4.74
C THR A 564 7.18 16.35 -3.75
N ALA A 565 7.78 17.52 -3.99
CA ALA A 565 7.61 18.69 -3.13
C ALA A 565 6.14 19.17 -3.09
N ALA A 566 5.49 19.21 -4.27
CA ALA A 566 4.09 19.60 -4.40
C ALA A 566 3.16 18.62 -3.67
N ALA A 567 3.32 17.31 -3.89
CA ALA A 567 2.51 16.29 -3.22
C ALA A 567 2.66 16.31 -1.69
N ARG A 568 3.85 16.63 -1.19
CA ARG A 568 4.18 16.65 0.25
C ARG A 568 3.93 17.99 0.94
N GLY A 569 3.40 18.99 0.25
CA GLY A 569 3.12 20.30 0.87
C GLY A 569 4.39 21.09 1.23
N ARG A 570 5.52 20.87 0.55
CA ARG A 570 6.82 21.50 0.87
C ARG A 570 7.00 22.85 0.18
N TYR A 571 6.21 23.85 0.54
CA TYR A 571 6.20 25.19 -0.11
C TYR A 571 7.60 25.80 -0.33
N LEU A 572 8.44 25.87 0.71
CA LEU A 572 9.78 26.47 0.60
C LEU A 572 10.67 25.73 -0.41
N ILE A 573 10.52 24.40 -0.49
CA ILE A 573 11.28 23.56 -1.41
C ILE A 573 10.77 23.74 -2.83
N CYS A 574 9.45 23.81 -3.06
CA CYS A 574 8.88 24.17 -4.37
C CYS A 574 9.46 25.50 -4.85
N LYS A 575 9.45 26.53 -4.00
CA LYS A 575 9.98 27.86 -4.34
C LYS A 575 11.46 27.82 -4.70
N MET A 576 12.23 27.00 -3.99
CA MET A 576 13.64 26.80 -4.31
C MET A 576 13.84 26.08 -5.63
N LEU A 577 13.16 24.95 -5.86
CA LEU A 577 13.26 24.18 -7.10
C LEU A 577 12.95 25.06 -8.33
N LEU A 578 11.87 25.85 -8.27
CA LEU A 578 11.50 26.80 -9.33
C LEU A 578 12.58 27.85 -9.56
N ARG A 579 13.18 28.39 -8.50
CA ARG A 579 14.30 29.34 -8.60
C ARG A 579 15.53 28.74 -9.31
N TYR A 580 15.74 27.43 -9.18
CA TYR A 580 16.83 26.71 -9.86
C TYR A 580 16.39 26.09 -11.20
N GLY A 581 15.24 26.49 -11.74
CA GLY A 581 14.81 26.13 -13.09
C GLY A 581 14.08 24.80 -13.21
N ALA A 582 13.47 24.29 -12.13
CA ALA A 582 12.59 23.11 -12.22
C ALA A 582 11.41 23.37 -13.16
N SER A 583 11.15 22.43 -14.07
CA SER A 583 10.04 22.48 -15.02
C SER A 583 8.70 22.28 -14.34
N LEU A 584 7.74 23.14 -14.69
CA LEU A 584 6.35 23.11 -14.23
C LEU A 584 5.50 22.08 -14.97
N GLU A 585 5.93 21.71 -16.19
CA GLU A 585 5.10 20.98 -17.16
C GLU A 585 5.55 19.53 -17.36
N LEU A 586 6.51 19.05 -16.55
CA LEU A 586 6.81 17.63 -16.48
C LEU A 586 5.58 16.87 -15.99
N VAL A 587 5.38 15.67 -16.53
CA VAL A 587 4.25 14.82 -16.19
C VAL A 587 4.72 13.49 -15.62
N THR A 588 4.00 12.98 -14.61
CA THR A 588 4.20 11.62 -14.11
C THR A 588 3.75 10.57 -15.13
N GLN A 589 3.95 9.28 -14.83
CA GLN A 589 3.40 8.19 -15.65
C GLN A 589 1.88 8.25 -15.82
N GLN A 590 1.17 8.87 -14.89
CA GLN A 590 -0.28 9.08 -14.94
C GLN A 590 -0.66 10.38 -15.67
N GLY A 591 0.30 11.09 -16.27
CA GLY A 591 0.09 12.34 -16.97
C GLY A 591 -0.05 13.57 -16.06
N TRP A 592 0.21 13.46 -14.75
CA TRP A 592 -0.04 14.56 -13.81
C TRP A 592 1.15 15.51 -13.69
N THR A 593 0.89 16.82 -13.68
CA THR A 593 1.88 17.85 -13.36
C THR A 593 1.98 18.10 -11.85
N PRO A 594 2.99 18.84 -11.35
CA PRO A 594 3.06 19.22 -9.93
C PRO A 594 1.81 19.97 -9.45
N LEU A 595 1.16 20.74 -10.32
CA LEU A 595 -0.09 21.45 -10.01
C LEU A 595 -1.27 20.49 -9.78
N HIS A 596 -1.36 19.40 -10.54
CA HIS A 596 -2.37 18.36 -10.31
C HIS A 596 -2.21 17.75 -8.91
N LEU A 597 -0.98 17.43 -8.51
CA LEU A 597 -0.69 16.88 -7.20
C LEU A 597 -1.00 17.87 -6.07
N ALA A 598 -0.65 19.15 -6.24
CA ALA A 598 -0.96 20.21 -5.27
C ALA A 598 -2.48 20.42 -5.12
N ALA A 599 -3.22 20.45 -6.23
CA ALA A 599 -4.68 20.57 -6.24
C ALA A 599 -5.35 19.37 -5.58
N TYR A 600 -4.92 18.16 -5.94
CA TYR A 600 -5.46 16.93 -5.38
C TYR A 600 -5.22 16.81 -3.86
N LYS A 601 -4.04 17.21 -3.38
CA LYS A 601 -3.70 17.17 -1.94
C LYS A 601 -4.16 18.41 -1.17
N GLY A 602 -4.68 19.43 -1.84
CA GLY A 602 -5.21 20.65 -1.23
C GLY A 602 -4.17 21.65 -0.73
N HIS A 603 -2.97 21.68 -1.32
CA HIS A 603 -1.88 22.57 -0.87
C HIS A 603 -2.01 23.97 -1.48
N LEU A 604 -2.90 24.80 -0.94
CA LEU A 604 -3.26 26.14 -1.46
C LEU A 604 -2.06 27.05 -1.76
N GLU A 605 -1.11 27.16 -0.83
CA GLU A 605 0.05 28.04 -1.01
C GLU A 605 0.98 27.56 -2.15
N ILE A 606 1.02 26.25 -2.41
CA ILE A 606 1.78 25.69 -3.53
C ILE A 606 1.04 25.94 -4.84
N ILE A 607 -0.28 25.80 -4.86
CA ILE A 607 -1.10 26.12 -6.04
C ILE A 607 -0.88 27.58 -6.46
N ARG A 608 -0.96 28.52 -5.51
CA ARG A 608 -0.69 29.93 -5.76
C ARG A 608 0.72 30.15 -6.27
N LEU A 609 1.73 29.54 -5.64
CA LEU A 609 3.12 29.63 -6.08
C LEU A 609 3.33 29.12 -7.51
N LEU A 610 2.75 27.97 -7.86
CA LEU A 610 2.86 27.37 -9.19
C LEU A 610 2.14 28.24 -10.23
N ALA A 611 0.95 28.77 -9.90
CA ALA A 611 0.21 29.69 -10.76
C ALA A 611 0.94 31.02 -10.97
N GLU A 612 1.50 31.61 -9.91
CA GLU A 612 2.37 32.81 -9.97
C GLU A 612 3.63 32.57 -10.80
N SER A 613 4.09 31.32 -10.86
CA SER A 613 5.22 30.90 -11.69
C SER A 613 4.80 30.52 -13.13
N HIS A 614 3.54 30.79 -13.52
CA HIS A 614 2.96 30.53 -14.84
C HIS A 614 2.80 29.05 -15.22
N ALA A 615 2.51 28.17 -14.26
CA ALA A 615 2.10 26.80 -14.55
C ALA A 615 0.81 26.75 -15.38
N ASP A 616 0.70 25.81 -16.31
CA ASP A 616 -0.53 25.62 -17.09
C ASP A 616 -1.66 25.05 -16.22
N LEU A 617 -2.62 25.92 -15.88
CA LEU A 617 -3.82 25.57 -15.11
C LEU A 617 -4.79 24.68 -15.90
N GLY A 618 -4.66 24.63 -17.22
CA GLY A 618 -5.47 23.83 -18.14
C GLY A 618 -4.80 22.53 -18.57
N ALA A 619 -3.60 22.22 -18.07
CA ALA A 619 -2.86 21.03 -18.44
C ALA A 619 -3.74 19.78 -18.25
N PRO A 620 -3.91 18.93 -19.29
CA PRO A 620 -4.69 17.71 -19.16
C PRO A 620 -3.86 16.62 -18.46
N GLY A 621 -4.31 16.19 -17.28
CA GLY A 621 -3.76 15.04 -16.59
C GLY A 621 -4.23 13.70 -17.15
N GLY A 622 -4.05 12.62 -16.38
CA GLY A 622 -4.70 11.33 -16.63
C GLY A 622 -6.22 11.50 -16.80
N MET A 623 -6.81 10.79 -17.77
CA MET A 623 -8.21 10.97 -18.20
C MET A 623 -8.54 12.38 -18.72
N SER A 624 -7.54 13.20 -19.08
CA SER A 624 -7.70 14.61 -19.47
C SER A 624 -8.31 15.49 -18.38
N TRP A 625 -8.15 15.12 -17.12
CA TRP A 625 -8.60 15.93 -15.99
C TRP A 625 -7.63 17.07 -15.74
N THR A 626 -8.15 18.29 -15.66
CA THR A 626 -7.37 19.45 -15.21
C THR A 626 -7.24 19.47 -13.68
N PRO A 627 -6.33 20.27 -13.10
CA PRO A 627 -6.26 20.48 -11.64
C PRO A 627 -7.60 20.91 -11.02
N LEU A 628 -8.42 21.67 -11.77
CA LEU A 628 -9.75 22.09 -11.32
C LEU A 628 -10.77 20.94 -11.31
N HIS A 629 -10.67 19.97 -12.23
CA HIS A 629 -11.48 18.73 -12.15
C HIS A 629 -11.14 17.94 -10.89
N LEU A 630 -9.85 17.77 -10.61
CA LEU A 630 -9.38 17.09 -9.40
C LEU A 630 -9.87 17.82 -8.14
N ALA A 631 -9.77 19.14 -8.10
CA ALA A 631 -10.24 19.94 -6.98
C ALA A 631 -11.76 19.80 -6.77
N ALA A 632 -12.56 19.95 -7.82
CA ALA A 632 -14.01 19.83 -7.75
C ALA A 632 -14.49 18.43 -7.35
N ARG A 633 -13.70 17.39 -7.64
CA ARG A 633 -14.02 16.00 -7.31
C ARG A 633 -13.46 15.56 -5.95
N HIS A 634 -12.27 15.98 -5.55
CA HIS A 634 -11.54 15.37 -4.43
C HIS A 634 -11.08 16.33 -3.34
N ALA A 635 -11.00 17.63 -3.63
CA ALA A 635 -10.38 18.59 -2.72
C ALA A 635 -11.40 19.49 -2.02
N GLU A 636 -10.90 20.26 -1.05
CA GLU A 636 -11.65 21.24 -0.28
C GLU A 636 -12.10 22.43 -1.15
N GLU A 637 -13.20 23.08 -0.76
CA GLU A 637 -13.78 24.21 -1.48
C GLU A 637 -12.80 25.37 -1.72
N GLU A 638 -11.87 25.59 -0.79
CA GLU A 638 -10.84 26.64 -0.88
C GLU A 638 -9.88 26.41 -2.07
N VAL A 639 -9.67 25.15 -2.47
CA VAL A 639 -8.81 24.78 -3.60
C VAL A 639 -9.46 25.16 -4.92
N VAL A 640 -10.77 24.89 -5.03
CA VAL A 640 -11.58 25.31 -6.17
C VAL A 640 -11.55 26.83 -6.29
N ALA A 641 -11.79 27.55 -5.19
CA ALA A 641 -11.72 29.01 -5.17
C ALA A 641 -10.34 29.54 -5.57
N ALA A 642 -9.26 28.97 -5.03
CA ALA A 642 -7.89 29.39 -5.35
C ALA A 642 -7.53 29.18 -6.83
N LEU A 643 -7.88 28.03 -7.43
CA LEU A 643 -7.64 27.76 -8.85
C LEU A 643 -8.43 28.72 -9.75
N LEU A 644 -9.69 29.01 -9.41
CA LEU A 644 -10.52 29.97 -10.15
C LEU A 644 -9.99 31.41 -10.02
N GLN A 645 -9.52 31.81 -8.84
CA GLN A 645 -8.83 33.09 -8.64
C GLN A 645 -7.54 33.19 -9.46
N CYS A 646 -6.85 32.06 -9.67
CA CYS A 646 -5.69 31.96 -10.57
C CYS A 646 -6.08 31.94 -12.07
N ARG A 647 -7.38 32.05 -12.41
CA ARG A 647 -7.92 32.01 -13.78
C ARG A 647 -7.91 30.64 -14.45
N ALA A 648 -8.04 29.56 -13.68
CA ALA A 648 -8.33 28.24 -14.25
C ALA A 648 -9.68 28.28 -15.00
N ASP A 649 -9.77 27.64 -16.16
CA ASP A 649 -11.01 27.59 -16.95
C ASP A 649 -12.06 26.69 -16.26
N PRO A 650 -13.19 27.25 -15.78
CA PRO A 650 -14.26 26.48 -15.16
C PRO A 650 -15.03 25.59 -16.15
N ASN A 651 -14.84 25.81 -17.46
CA ASN A 651 -15.54 25.13 -18.54
C ASN A 651 -14.69 24.09 -19.25
N ALA A 652 -13.46 23.86 -18.78
CA ALA A 652 -12.64 22.75 -19.25
C ALA A 652 -13.44 21.45 -19.15
N ALA A 653 -13.42 20.66 -20.21
CA ALA A 653 -14.13 19.39 -20.28
C ALA A 653 -13.13 18.25 -20.46
N GLU A 654 -13.26 17.20 -19.65
CA GLU A 654 -12.45 15.99 -19.82
C GLU A 654 -12.95 15.13 -21.01
N GLN A 655 -12.31 13.97 -21.24
CA GLN A 655 -12.56 13.11 -22.41
C GLN A 655 -14.03 12.71 -22.60
N SER A 656 -14.83 12.58 -21.54
CA SER A 656 -16.25 12.25 -21.56
C SER A 656 -17.17 13.47 -21.49
N GLY A 657 -16.63 14.68 -21.59
CA GLY A 657 -17.37 15.94 -21.57
C GLY A 657 -17.79 16.40 -20.17
N TRP A 658 -17.27 15.80 -19.10
CA TRP A 658 -17.52 16.28 -17.75
C TRP A 658 -16.73 17.56 -17.50
N THR A 659 -17.40 18.54 -16.91
CA THR A 659 -16.77 19.80 -16.46
C THR A 659 -16.61 19.79 -14.94
N PRO A 660 -15.78 20.67 -14.36
CA PRO A 660 -15.69 20.84 -12.91
C PRO A 660 -17.05 21.06 -12.24
N LEU A 661 -17.97 21.78 -12.89
CA LEU A 661 -19.34 21.99 -12.38
C LEU A 661 -20.12 20.68 -12.27
N HIS A 662 -20.01 19.78 -13.24
CA HIS A 662 -20.64 18.46 -13.14
C HIS A 662 -20.11 17.67 -11.94
N LEU A 663 -18.80 17.68 -11.73
CA LEU A 663 -18.14 16.94 -10.65
C LEU A 663 -18.52 17.51 -9.26
N ALA A 664 -18.54 18.83 -9.11
CA ALA A 664 -18.96 19.50 -7.88
C ALA A 664 -20.43 19.20 -7.53
N VAL A 665 -21.32 19.23 -8.53
CA VAL A 665 -22.74 18.88 -8.35
C VAL A 665 -22.92 17.41 -8.00
N GLN A 666 -22.18 16.51 -8.66
CA GLN A 666 -22.22 15.08 -8.38
C GLN A 666 -21.79 14.77 -6.94
N ARG A 667 -20.79 15.49 -6.43
CA ARG A 667 -20.33 15.39 -5.04
C ARG A 667 -21.25 16.08 -4.04
N GLY A 668 -21.99 17.09 -4.47
CA GLY A 668 -22.86 17.89 -3.61
C GLY A 668 -22.13 19.02 -2.87
N THR A 669 -20.98 19.47 -3.38
CA THR A 669 -20.18 20.55 -2.78
C THR A 669 -20.79 21.91 -3.11
N PHE A 670 -21.71 22.38 -2.26
CA PHE A 670 -22.50 23.58 -2.51
C PHE A 670 -21.65 24.83 -2.78
N LEU A 671 -20.63 25.10 -1.97
CA LEU A 671 -19.78 26.27 -2.13
C LEU A 671 -18.88 26.19 -3.37
N SER A 672 -18.37 25.00 -3.72
CA SER A 672 -17.67 24.81 -5.00
C SER A 672 -18.57 25.10 -6.20
N VAL A 673 -19.84 24.71 -6.15
CA VAL A 673 -20.83 25.06 -7.19
C VAL A 673 -21.02 26.58 -7.28
N ILE A 674 -21.14 27.26 -6.14
CA ILE A 674 -21.26 28.73 -6.11
C ILE A 674 -20.03 29.38 -6.76
N HIS A 675 -18.82 29.03 -6.31
CA HIS A 675 -17.59 29.59 -6.86
C HIS A 675 -17.44 29.34 -8.37
N LEU A 676 -17.77 28.13 -8.84
CA LEU A 676 -17.73 27.82 -10.27
C LEU A 676 -18.71 28.70 -11.06
N LEU A 677 -19.94 28.88 -10.59
CA LEU A 677 -20.95 29.71 -11.26
C LEU A 677 -20.59 31.21 -11.21
N GLU A 678 -20.06 31.70 -10.09
CA GLU A 678 -19.55 33.08 -9.95
C GLU A 678 -18.43 33.37 -10.95
N HIS A 679 -17.61 32.36 -11.27
CA HIS A 679 -16.55 32.43 -12.27
C HIS A 679 -16.98 32.03 -13.69
N HIS A 680 -18.28 32.05 -13.99
CA HIS A 680 -18.84 31.79 -15.33
C HIS A 680 -18.73 30.34 -15.83
N ALA A 681 -18.85 29.35 -14.93
CA ALA A 681 -19.11 27.98 -15.34
C ALA A 681 -20.43 27.86 -16.12
N ASP A 682 -20.41 27.14 -17.23
CA ASP A 682 -21.55 26.90 -18.10
C ASP A 682 -22.53 25.93 -17.43
N VAL A 683 -23.62 26.50 -16.94
CA VAL A 683 -24.73 25.77 -16.33
C VAL A 683 -25.45 24.83 -17.32
N HIS A 684 -25.24 25.03 -18.62
CA HIS A 684 -25.82 24.24 -19.71
C HIS A 684 -24.85 23.21 -20.29
N ALA A 685 -23.62 23.13 -19.79
CA ALA A 685 -22.61 22.20 -20.28
C ALA A 685 -23.19 20.77 -20.33
N ARG A 686 -22.88 20.04 -21.39
CA ARG A 686 -23.38 18.68 -21.62
C ARG A 686 -22.23 17.71 -21.74
N ASN A 687 -22.25 16.64 -20.94
CA ASN A 687 -21.32 15.53 -21.13
C ASN A 687 -21.74 14.66 -22.34
N LYS A 688 -20.95 13.63 -22.67
CA LYS A 688 -21.25 12.72 -23.81
C LYS A 688 -22.59 11.99 -23.70
N VAL A 689 -23.12 11.80 -22.50
CA VAL A 689 -24.45 11.20 -22.25
C VAL A 689 -25.57 12.25 -22.42
N GLY A 690 -25.21 13.52 -22.58
CA GLY A 690 -26.13 14.64 -22.71
C GLY A 690 -26.61 15.20 -21.37
N TRP A 691 -26.05 14.73 -20.24
CA TRP A 691 -26.38 15.25 -18.91
C TRP A 691 -25.84 16.66 -18.71
N THR A 692 -26.67 17.50 -18.11
CA THR A 692 -26.29 18.82 -17.59
C THR A 692 -26.09 18.77 -16.07
N PRO A 693 -25.49 19.80 -15.45
CA PRO A 693 -25.46 19.95 -14.00
C PRO A 693 -26.85 19.79 -13.34
N ALA A 694 -27.91 20.29 -13.98
CA ALA A 694 -29.28 20.15 -13.47
C ALA A 694 -29.78 18.70 -13.46
N HIS A 695 -29.42 17.88 -14.46
CA HIS A 695 -29.73 16.44 -14.48
C HIS A 695 -29.11 15.74 -13.27
N LEU A 696 -27.83 16.03 -12.99
CA LEU A 696 -27.11 15.47 -11.85
C LEU A 696 -27.72 15.92 -10.51
N ALA A 697 -28.01 17.22 -10.34
CA ALA A 697 -28.60 17.74 -9.12
C ALA A 697 -29.99 17.12 -8.83
N ALA A 698 -30.81 16.97 -9.87
CA ALA A 698 -32.13 16.36 -9.78
C ALA A 698 -32.06 14.86 -9.45
N MET A 699 -31.17 14.11 -10.10
CA MET A 699 -30.91 12.70 -9.84
C MET A 699 -30.41 12.47 -8.40
N LYS A 700 -29.46 13.28 -7.93
CA LYS A 700 -28.91 13.17 -6.57
C LYS A 700 -29.89 13.62 -5.49
N GLY A 701 -30.83 14.49 -5.83
CA GLY A 701 -31.81 15.01 -4.87
C GLY A 701 -31.35 16.25 -4.13
N ASN A 702 -30.33 16.97 -4.62
CA ASN A 702 -29.77 18.13 -3.92
C ASN A 702 -30.57 19.40 -4.27
N MET A 703 -31.58 19.69 -3.46
CA MET A 703 -32.48 20.82 -3.66
C MET A 703 -31.77 22.17 -3.64
N ALA A 704 -30.82 22.36 -2.72
CA ALA A 704 -30.09 23.62 -2.60
C ALA A 704 -29.28 23.90 -3.87
N ILE A 705 -28.52 22.91 -4.36
CA ILE A 705 -27.76 23.03 -5.60
C ILE A 705 -28.69 23.22 -6.80
N LEU A 706 -29.79 22.46 -6.90
CA LEU A 706 -30.75 22.63 -8.00
C LEU A 706 -31.35 24.04 -8.04
N LYS A 707 -31.74 24.59 -6.88
CA LYS A 707 -32.25 25.97 -6.77
C LYS A 707 -31.20 27.00 -7.22
N VAL A 708 -29.93 26.79 -6.87
CA VAL A 708 -28.82 27.65 -7.31
C VAL A 708 -28.60 27.54 -8.82
N LEU A 709 -28.59 26.34 -9.38
CA LEU A 709 -28.46 26.12 -10.83
C LEU A 709 -29.60 26.81 -11.60
N VAL A 710 -30.85 26.70 -11.13
CA VAL A 710 -32.00 27.39 -11.72
C VAL A 710 -31.86 28.91 -11.65
N ARG A 711 -31.39 29.45 -10.51
CA ARG A 711 -31.09 30.89 -10.38
C ARG A 711 -29.98 31.34 -11.33
N ALA A 712 -29.01 30.48 -11.61
CA ALA A 712 -27.96 30.71 -12.60
C ALA A 712 -28.42 30.48 -14.05
N GLY A 713 -29.71 30.20 -14.28
CA GLY A 713 -30.31 30.08 -15.60
C GLY A 713 -30.47 28.66 -16.13
N ALA A 714 -30.21 27.61 -15.32
CA ALA A 714 -30.30 26.22 -15.77
C ALA A 714 -31.65 25.88 -16.40
N ARG A 715 -31.59 25.32 -17.62
CA ARG A 715 -32.75 24.81 -18.34
C ARG A 715 -33.15 23.43 -17.84
N LEU A 716 -34.42 23.27 -17.47
CA LEU A 716 -34.99 22.06 -16.88
C LEU A 716 -35.77 21.19 -17.89
N ASP A 717 -35.93 21.70 -19.10
CA ASP A 717 -36.60 21.06 -20.24
C ASP A 717 -35.64 20.28 -21.14
N VAL A 718 -34.33 20.36 -20.88
CA VAL A 718 -33.31 19.68 -21.68
C VAL A 718 -33.41 18.17 -21.46
N GLU A 719 -33.45 17.41 -22.55
CA GLU A 719 -33.42 15.95 -22.53
C GLU A 719 -32.00 15.44 -22.76
N ASP A 720 -31.56 14.45 -21.97
CA ASP A 720 -30.31 13.72 -22.19
C ASP A 720 -30.36 12.78 -23.42
N GLY A 721 -29.30 12.01 -23.65
CA GLY A 721 -29.19 11.06 -24.78
C GLY A 721 -30.26 9.97 -24.78
N GLU A 722 -30.91 9.72 -23.64
CA GLU A 722 -32.00 8.74 -23.47
C GLU A 722 -33.39 9.41 -23.43
N GLY A 723 -33.49 10.70 -23.78
CA GLY A 723 -34.75 11.44 -23.75
C GLY A 723 -35.24 11.78 -22.33
N CYS A 724 -34.38 11.75 -21.33
CA CYS A 724 -34.73 12.03 -19.93
C CYS A 724 -34.43 13.48 -19.55
N THR A 725 -35.43 14.19 -19.03
CA THR A 725 -35.26 15.51 -18.41
C THR A 725 -34.86 15.37 -16.94
N PRO A 726 -34.35 16.44 -16.29
CA PRO A 726 -34.14 16.47 -14.85
C PRO A 726 -35.36 16.02 -14.03
N LEU A 727 -36.59 16.37 -14.48
CA LEU A 727 -37.83 15.92 -13.84
C LEU A 727 -38.03 14.40 -13.97
N LYS A 728 -37.86 13.83 -15.17
CA LYS A 728 -37.96 12.38 -15.40
C LYS A 728 -36.92 11.63 -14.55
N LEU A 729 -35.70 12.16 -14.42
CA LEU A 729 -34.66 11.58 -13.57
C LEU A 729 -34.99 11.68 -12.07
N ALA A 730 -35.55 12.80 -11.60
CA ALA A 730 -36.00 12.95 -10.22
C ALA A 730 -37.14 11.98 -9.86
N LEU A 731 -38.08 11.76 -10.79
CA LEU A 731 -39.16 10.78 -10.67
C LEU A 731 -38.62 9.36 -10.58
N ARG A 732 -37.73 8.96 -11.51
CA ARG A 732 -37.05 7.65 -11.49
C ARG A 732 -36.26 7.42 -10.20
N SER A 733 -35.63 8.48 -9.69
CA SER A 733 -34.81 8.46 -8.47
C SER A 733 -35.62 8.69 -7.18
N GLN A 734 -36.96 8.74 -7.27
CA GLN A 734 -37.90 8.93 -6.16
C GLN A 734 -37.62 10.18 -5.29
N LYS A 735 -37.13 11.26 -5.89
CA LYS A 735 -36.80 12.52 -5.20
C LYS A 735 -38.02 13.44 -5.13
N GLN A 736 -38.99 13.10 -4.28
CA GLN A 736 -40.31 13.77 -4.22
C GLN A 736 -40.23 15.30 -4.01
N SER A 737 -39.28 15.78 -3.19
CA SER A 737 -39.09 17.22 -2.99
C SER A 737 -38.65 17.93 -4.28
N ILE A 738 -37.70 17.34 -5.02
CA ILE A 738 -37.25 17.84 -6.32
C ILE A 738 -38.38 17.78 -7.35
N VAL A 739 -39.15 16.69 -7.37
CA VAL A 739 -40.31 16.55 -8.26
C VAL A 739 -41.32 17.66 -8.00
N ALA A 740 -41.69 17.90 -6.74
CA ALA A 740 -42.63 18.98 -6.38
C ALA A 740 -42.11 20.37 -6.80
N PHE A 741 -40.81 20.62 -6.66
CA PHE A 741 -40.18 21.86 -7.11
C PHE A 741 -40.18 21.99 -8.64
N LEU A 742 -39.79 20.95 -9.37
CA LEU A 742 -39.72 20.93 -10.83
C LEU A 742 -41.09 20.96 -11.51
N GLU A 743 -42.14 20.44 -10.85
CA GLU A 743 -43.53 20.53 -11.31
C GLU A 743 -44.18 21.91 -11.01
N GLY A 744 -43.44 22.84 -10.38
CA GLY A 744 -43.93 24.17 -10.06
C GLY A 744 -44.92 24.21 -8.89
N LYS A 745 -44.97 23.17 -8.04
CA LYS A 745 -45.86 23.10 -6.86
C LYS A 745 -45.32 23.88 -5.65
N GLU A 746 -44.08 24.37 -5.70
CA GLU A 746 -43.54 25.39 -4.79
C GLU A 746 -43.66 26.80 -5.42
N THR A 747 -44.87 27.33 -5.54
CA THR A 747 -45.05 28.77 -5.74
C THR A 747 -45.17 29.48 -4.39
N SER A 748 -44.28 30.45 -4.17
CA SER A 748 -44.40 31.60 -3.24
C SER A 748 -44.38 31.35 -1.73
N LEU A 749 -43.18 31.32 -1.15
CA LEU A 749 -42.95 31.84 0.21
C LEU A 749 -42.58 33.33 0.09
N ALA A 750 -43.62 34.16 0.20
CA ALA A 750 -43.63 35.53 0.70
C ALA A 750 -42.34 36.38 0.60
N ILE A 751 -42.26 37.23 -0.43
CA ILE A 751 -41.69 38.57 -0.26
C ILE A 751 -42.77 39.40 0.45
N VAL A 752 -42.73 39.46 1.78
CA VAL A 752 -43.39 40.53 2.53
C VAL A 752 -42.36 41.64 2.66
N GLY A 753 -42.61 42.75 1.98
CA GLY A 753 -41.80 43.97 2.12
C GLY A 753 -41.64 44.76 0.84
N GLY A 754 -42.74 45.19 0.23
CA GLY A 754 -42.73 46.12 -0.89
C GLY A 754 -44.10 46.75 -1.01
N ALA A 755 -44.30 47.84 -0.26
CA ALA A 755 -45.52 48.64 -0.31
C ALA A 755 -45.78 49.12 -1.74
N GLU A 756 -47.03 48.97 -2.19
CA GLU A 756 -47.50 49.56 -3.44
C GLU A 756 -47.41 51.10 -3.41
N PRO A 757 -47.20 51.75 -4.56
CA PRO A 757 -47.21 53.19 -4.69
C PRO A 757 -48.67 53.70 -4.70
N GLY A 758 -49.05 54.45 -3.66
CA GLY A 758 -50.30 55.22 -3.66
C GLY A 758 -50.15 56.48 -4.50
N GLU A 759 -50.88 56.54 -5.62
CA GLU A 759 -51.14 57.78 -6.35
C GLU A 759 -52.13 58.66 -5.58
N GLN A 760 -51.66 59.88 -5.26
CA GLN A 760 -52.32 61.19 -5.26
C GLN A 760 -53.79 61.31 -4.81
N THR A 761 -54.04 62.16 -3.80
CA THR A 761 -55.01 63.27 -3.90
C THR A 761 -54.86 64.30 -2.77
N GLU A 762 -55.21 65.53 -3.11
CA GLU A 762 -55.08 66.83 -2.44
C GLU A 762 -55.74 66.94 -1.05
N VAL A 763 -55.08 67.64 -0.11
CA VAL A 763 -55.38 69.00 0.44
C VAL A 763 -54.53 69.21 1.70
#